data_AF-A0A919CXC9-F1
#
_entry.id   AF-A0A919CXC9-F1
#
_cell.length_a   1.000
_cell.length_b   1.000
_cell.length_c   1.000
_cell.angle_alpha   90.00
_cell.angle_beta   90.00
_cell.angle_gamma   90.00
#
_symmetry.space_group_name_H-M   'P 1'
#
loop_
_entity.id
_entity.type
_entity.pdbx_description
1 polymer ?
#
loop_
_entity_poly.entity_id
_entity_poly.type
_entity_poly.pdbx_seq_one_letter_code
_entity_poly.pdbx_strand_id
1 'polypeptide(L)'
;MAAPRRDNAKTAANRTKAVQAISHEDKRVNNPTADAIDLVTEDVEQWKTLLYPRDPSLDPQLVWKGKDEQDAQDLEVPAPPIFRQELIEPRYLVKQLMDETKRRQNDGEDDGTEEALSLFGTDFFDDGIPDELEKIEWYKHQMNWTNRMILGDSLQVMASLAERENLRGKVQMVYIDPPYGIKFNSNWQVSARSRDVKDGNLASATREVEQLKAFRDTWDLGIHSYLAYLRDRLLAARDLLTESGSVFLQIGDENVHLARTLLDEVFGVENFVTLITVKKTSTGTGDFLASVSDYVIWYAKDRSLLKYRQIYKLKSVGGEGASAYNQLELPDGRRRRATKEEREDSSLAPTGARFFRPSPLTSDSVGREKGEGAASWFPVIFNGQEFLPSIKVRWKTNEVGMSRLKAANRLVATGRSLNYLRYLDDFPAYPINNLWEDTQSGSGMDKIYVVQTNTKVVERCMLMATDPGDLTLDPTCGSGTTAYVAEQWGRRWITIDSSRVAVTLARHRLMGAKYSAYLLADSPEGRAKEAELSQQPLDRSPSNHDIRRGFVYERVPHITLKSIANNPDIKEGMTREQIDKAINKHAEYETLYDRPYENKKAVRVAGAFTVESLSPHRSVSFDQEVPASEKAAEMMPSGASYEETILEHVKKAGVQNGYRNERLQFESVEPVSGRILTAVGIRKDAEEGTPARVGIALGPEYGTVDSLFIKNAARESLRFGKIDLLLILGFAFDANATEATNEINEERGEFSVIQERHVGKMTVLNVRMNPDLAMGDELANTGTGNLFTVFGEPDIEVTEADDGQLVAEIKGLDIYNPTTGDVRAEGPDDIMMWSIDTDYDAEAFIVRHVYFSGENGKSTGLNPYERLGKALKGQIDEEALATLFTTRSRPFPKPESGRIAVKVVNYYGDEVLKAIEV
;
A
#
# COMPACT_ATOMS: atom_id res chain seq x y z
N MET A 1 48.13 33.72 38.09
CA MET A 1 46.68 33.48 38.07
C MET A 1 46.16 33.84 36.68
N ALA A 2 46.05 32.85 35.81
CA ALA A 2 45.50 32.99 34.47
C ALA A 2 44.22 32.15 34.40
N ALA A 3 43.15 32.76 33.88
CA ALA A 3 41.80 32.20 33.84
C ALA A 3 41.73 30.87 33.08
N PRO A 4 40.87 29.92 33.50
CA PRO A 4 40.68 28.69 32.76
C PRO A 4 39.91 28.97 31.47
N ARG A 5 40.42 28.43 30.36
CA ARG A 5 39.81 28.48 29.04
C ARG A 5 38.44 27.80 29.08
N ARG A 6 37.45 28.44 28.45
CA ARG A 6 36.16 27.84 28.11
C ARG A 6 36.40 26.70 27.13
N ASP A 7 36.23 25.46 27.60
CA ASP A 7 36.06 24.33 26.70
C ASP A 7 34.70 24.45 26.00
N ASN A 8 34.76 24.41 24.67
CA ASN A 8 33.60 24.44 23.80
C ASN A 8 32.76 23.17 24.02
N ALA A 9 31.60 23.34 24.65
CA ALA A 9 30.51 22.37 24.66
C ALA A 9 29.88 22.20 23.26
N LYS A 10 30.65 21.64 22.32
CA LYS A 10 30.23 21.28 20.95
C LYS A 10 30.49 19.81 20.59
N THR A 11 30.75 18.95 21.56
CA THR A 11 30.53 17.50 21.43
C THR A 11 29.14 17.18 21.95
N ALA A 12 28.12 17.55 21.18
CA ALA A 12 26.81 16.94 21.34
C ALA A 12 27.00 15.46 20.99
N ALA A 13 26.93 14.60 22.01
CA ALA A 13 26.97 13.16 21.89
C ALA A 13 26.10 12.71 20.70
N ASN A 14 26.72 12.08 19.70
CA ASN A 14 26.02 11.27 18.71
C ASN A 14 25.38 10.12 19.49
N ARG A 15 24.17 10.32 20.01
CA ARG A 15 23.34 9.22 20.49
C ARG A 15 22.93 8.43 19.25
N THR A 16 23.54 7.25 19.09
CA THR A 16 23.11 6.21 18.16
C THR A 16 21.59 6.05 18.27
N LYS A 17 20.87 6.33 17.19
CA LYS A 17 19.41 6.19 17.17
C LYS A 17 19.06 4.72 16.99
N ALA A 18 18.21 4.17 17.83
CA ALA A 18 17.71 2.82 17.65
C ALA A 18 16.91 2.71 16.34
N VAL A 19 17.07 1.62 15.60
CA VAL A 19 16.23 1.32 14.44
C VAL A 19 15.10 0.41 14.91
N GLN A 20 13.86 0.84 14.67
CA GLN A 20 12.66 0.15 15.13
C GLN A 20 11.75 -0.18 13.95
N ALA A 21 10.90 -1.19 14.15
CA ALA A 21 9.76 -1.51 13.30
C ALA A 21 8.55 -1.78 14.22
N ILE A 22 7.33 -1.67 13.69
CA ILE A 22 6.12 -2.05 14.44
C ILE A 22 5.90 -3.53 14.21
N SER A 23 5.84 -4.30 15.29
CA SER A 23 5.36 -5.67 15.29
C SER A 23 3.90 -5.72 15.72
N HIS A 24 3.19 -6.75 15.26
CA HIS A 24 1.81 -7.00 15.63
C HIS A 24 1.73 -8.39 16.28
N GLU A 25 1.10 -8.49 17.45
CA GLU A 25 0.88 -9.78 18.13
C GLU A 25 -0.19 -10.64 17.43
N ASP A 26 -0.89 -10.05 16.45
CA ASP A 26 -1.83 -10.76 15.60
C ASP A 26 -1.19 -11.93 14.87
N LYS A 27 -2.04 -12.90 14.54
CA LYS A 27 -1.68 -14.05 13.73
C LYS A 27 -2.43 -14.02 12.41
N ARG A 28 -1.86 -14.71 11.42
CA ARG A 28 -2.50 -14.98 10.13
C ARG A 28 -2.38 -16.45 9.78
N VAL A 29 -3.21 -16.90 8.84
CA VAL A 29 -3.15 -18.26 8.32
C VAL A 29 -1.83 -18.47 7.55
N ASN A 30 -1.23 -19.66 7.71
CA ASN A 30 -0.05 -20.07 6.96
C ASN A 30 -0.42 -20.44 5.51
N ASN A 31 0.10 -19.67 4.56
CA ASN A 31 -0.13 -19.84 3.13
C ASN A 31 1.02 -20.62 2.48
N PRO A 32 0.76 -21.40 1.42
CA PRO A 32 1.82 -22.08 0.69
C PRO A 32 2.86 -21.08 0.17
N THR A 33 4.10 -21.52 0.09
CA THR A 33 5.17 -20.78 -0.58
C THR A 33 5.27 -21.22 -2.04
N ALA A 34 5.81 -20.34 -2.88
CA ALA A 34 6.05 -20.66 -4.28
C ALA A 34 7.08 -21.79 -4.46
N ASP A 35 8.05 -21.87 -3.55
CA ASP A 35 9.12 -22.89 -3.58
C ASP A 35 8.61 -24.27 -3.11
N ALA A 36 7.65 -24.30 -2.18
CA ALA A 36 7.04 -25.53 -1.67
C ALA A 36 5.81 -26.00 -2.47
N ILE A 37 5.62 -25.53 -3.71
CA ILE A 37 4.45 -25.88 -4.52
C ILE A 37 4.32 -27.40 -4.75
N ASP A 38 5.45 -28.11 -4.85
CA ASP A 38 5.47 -29.58 -5.01
C ASP A 38 4.96 -30.32 -3.75
N LEU A 39 4.89 -29.65 -2.60
CA LEU A 39 4.37 -30.18 -1.34
C LEU A 39 2.88 -29.86 -1.14
N VAL A 40 2.28 -29.08 -2.02
CA VAL A 40 0.87 -28.68 -1.94
C VAL A 40 -0.03 -29.85 -2.33
N THR A 41 -1.05 -30.13 -1.52
CA THR A 41 -2.00 -31.21 -1.78
C THR A 41 -3.06 -30.79 -2.80
N GLU A 42 -3.68 -31.76 -3.50
CA GLU A 42 -4.78 -31.50 -4.44
C GLU A 42 -5.93 -30.70 -3.79
N ASP A 43 -6.22 -30.93 -2.51
CA ASP A 43 -7.25 -30.18 -1.76
C ASP A 43 -6.91 -28.69 -1.60
N VAL A 44 -5.62 -28.35 -1.47
CA VAL A 44 -5.17 -26.97 -1.37
C VAL A 44 -5.20 -26.29 -2.74
N GLU A 45 -4.82 -27.02 -3.79
CA GLU A 45 -4.86 -26.54 -5.19
C GLU A 45 -6.29 -26.28 -5.70
N GLN A 46 -7.26 -27.11 -5.30
CA GLN A 46 -8.64 -27.01 -5.78
C GLN A 46 -9.26 -25.66 -5.44
N TRP A 47 -9.92 -25.04 -6.42
CA TRP A 47 -10.61 -23.78 -6.22
C TRP A 47 -11.80 -23.95 -5.29
N LYS A 48 -11.95 -23.01 -4.37
CA LYS A 48 -13.21 -22.79 -3.66
C LYS A 48 -13.98 -21.71 -4.41
N THR A 49 -15.28 -21.66 -4.25
CA THR A 49 -16.13 -20.64 -4.89
C THR A 49 -16.96 -19.95 -3.82
N LEU A 50 -16.94 -18.61 -3.78
CA LEU A 50 -17.97 -17.85 -3.07
C LEU A 50 -19.14 -17.59 -3.99
N LEU A 51 -20.33 -17.67 -3.41
CA LEU A 51 -21.57 -17.24 -4.04
C LEU A 51 -22.06 -15.97 -3.33
N TYR A 52 -22.25 -14.92 -4.11
CA TYR A 52 -22.92 -13.70 -3.66
C TYR A 52 -24.31 -13.65 -4.29
N PRO A 53 -25.38 -14.00 -3.54
CA PRO A 53 -26.72 -13.99 -4.08
C PRO A 53 -27.20 -12.56 -4.30
N ARG A 54 -27.93 -12.34 -5.40
CA ARG A 54 -28.62 -11.08 -5.61
C ARG A 54 -29.78 -10.95 -4.64
N ASP A 55 -29.90 -9.77 -4.04
CA ASP A 55 -31.11 -9.36 -3.35
C ASP A 55 -31.94 -8.42 -4.25
N PRO A 56 -33.02 -8.92 -4.88
CA PRO A 56 -33.89 -8.11 -5.72
C PRO A 56 -34.86 -7.23 -4.91
N SER A 57 -34.86 -7.31 -3.58
CA SER A 57 -35.74 -6.51 -2.71
C SER A 57 -35.18 -5.13 -2.33
N LEU A 58 -33.93 -4.84 -2.70
CA LEU A 58 -33.28 -3.56 -2.44
C LEU A 58 -33.86 -2.42 -3.31
N ASP A 59 -34.02 -1.22 -2.76
CA ASP A 59 -34.69 -0.09 -3.41
C ASP A 59 -33.86 1.21 -3.29
N PRO A 60 -33.49 1.94 -4.37
CA PRO A 60 -33.45 1.58 -5.79
C PRO A 60 -32.07 1.04 -6.26
N GLN A 61 -32.07 0.13 -7.25
CA GLN A 61 -30.85 -0.42 -7.88
C GLN A 61 -30.54 0.26 -9.22
N LEU A 62 -29.25 0.41 -9.55
CA LEU A 62 -28.82 0.93 -10.85
C LEU A 62 -28.95 -0.17 -11.91
N VAL A 63 -29.52 0.11 -13.09
CA VAL A 63 -29.63 -0.85 -14.20
C VAL A 63 -28.72 -0.45 -15.35
N TRP A 64 -27.92 -1.38 -15.85
CA TRP A 64 -27.05 -1.22 -17.01
C TRP A 64 -27.14 -2.41 -17.97
N LYS A 65 -26.66 -2.24 -19.20
CA LYS A 65 -26.70 -3.30 -20.21
C LYS A 65 -25.87 -4.50 -19.74
N GLY A 66 -26.46 -5.69 -19.77
CA GLY A 66 -25.84 -6.94 -19.31
C GLY A 66 -26.10 -7.26 -17.84
N LYS A 67 -26.63 -6.33 -17.03
CA LYS A 67 -26.87 -6.55 -15.60
C LYS A 67 -27.88 -7.66 -15.34
N ASP A 68 -29.02 -7.66 -16.05
CA ASP A 68 -30.07 -8.64 -15.81
C ASP A 68 -29.64 -10.06 -16.20
N GLU A 69 -28.83 -10.19 -17.25
CA GLU A 69 -28.21 -11.46 -17.63
C GLU A 69 -27.15 -11.91 -16.61
N GLN A 70 -26.29 -10.99 -16.16
CA GLN A 70 -25.28 -11.27 -15.12
C GLN A 70 -25.93 -11.69 -13.80
N ASP A 71 -27.04 -11.05 -13.45
CA ASP A 71 -27.75 -11.23 -12.19
C ASP A 71 -28.79 -12.37 -12.23
N ALA A 72 -28.86 -13.12 -13.34
CA ALA A 72 -29.75 -14.28 -13.47
C ALA A 72 -29.32 -15.45 -12.57
N GLN A 73 -28.06 -15.46 -12.13
CA GLN A 73 -27.48 -16.43 -11.21
C GLN A 73 -26.69 -15.68 -10.12
N ASP A 74 -26.36 -16.38 -9.04
CA ASP A 74 -25.50 -15.84 -8.00
C ASP A 74 -24.12 -15.50 -8.60
N LEU A 75 -23.50 -14.42 -8.13
CA LEU A 75 -22.15 -14.10 -8.55
C LEU A 75 -21.19 -15.15 -7.96
N GLU A 76 -20.65 -15.98 -8.84
CA GLU A 76 -19.65 -16.99 -8.50
C GLU A 76 -18.24 -16.40 -8.60
N VAL A 77 -17.53 -16.33 -7.48
CA VAL A 77 -16.16 -15.82 -7.43
C VAL A 77 -15.20 -16.93 -7.03
N PRO A 78 -14.22 -17.30 -7.88
CA PRO A 78 -13.21 -18.27 -7.51
C PRO A 78 -12.28 -17.71 -6.44
N ALA A 79 -11.94 -18.56 -5.48
CA ALA A 79 -11.02 -18.33 -4.38
C ALA A 79 -9.81 -19.28 -4.54
N PRO A 80 -8.85 -18.95 -5.43
CA PRO A 80 -7.63 -19.74 -5.61
C PRO A 80 -6.69 -19.64 -4.38
N PRO A 81 -5.75 -20.57 -4.18
CA PRO A 81 -4.71 -20.40 -3.18
C PRO A 81 -3.85 -19.15 -3.48
N ILE A 82 -3.33 -18.52 -2.42
CA ILE A 82 -2.41 -17.39 -2.49
C ILE A 82 -1.03 -17.91 -2.06
N PHE A 83 -0.03 -17.74 -2.91
CA PHE A 83 1.33 -18.21 -2.69
C PHE A 83 2.24 -17.10 -2.20
N ARG A 84 3.03 -17.35 -1.14
CA ARG A 84 4.09 -16.45 -0.69
C ARG A 84 5.30 -16.60 -1.61
N GLN A 85 5.67 -15.49 -2.24
CA GLN A 85 6.78 -15.39 -3.18
C GLN A 85 8.05 -14.88 -2.50
N GLU A 86 7.91 -13.98 -1.52
CA GLU A 86 9.03 -13.34 -0.83
C GLU A 86 8.68 -13.02 0.61
N LEU A 87 9.67 -13.10 1.50
CA LEU A 87 9.64 -12.48 2.82
C LEU A 87 10.68 -11.36 2.91
N ILE A 88 10.23 -10.17 3.30
CA ILE A 88 11.07 -8.97 3.40
C ILE A 88 11.00 -8.41 4.82
N GLU A 89 12.17 -8.25 5.45
CA GLU A 89 12.32 -7.60 6.76
C GLU A 89 13.25 -6.37 6.62
N PRO A 90 12.69 -5.16 6.39
CA PRO A 90 13.47 -3.95 6.19
C PRO A 90 14.47 -3.66 7.31
N ARG A 91 14.15 -4.06 8.55
CA ARG A 91 15.03 -3.88 9.70
C ARG A 91 16.30 -4.72 9.61
N TYR A 92 16.21 -5.92 9.03
CA TYR A 92 17.36 -6.77 8.73
C TYR A 92 18.24 -6.13 7.66
N LEU A 93 17.65 -5.60 6.58
CA LEU A 93 18.39 -4.92 5.50
C LEU A 93 19.15 -3.68 6.00
N VAL A 94 18.57 -2.94 6.96
CA VAL A 94 19.25 -1.82 7.62
C VAL A 94 20.39 -2.28 8.50
N LYS A 95 20.21 -3.36 9.28
CA LYS A 95 21.27 -3.96 10.09
C LYS A 95 22.46 -4.34 9.20
N GLN A 96 22.21 -4.97 8.06
CA GLN A 96 23.26 -5.33 7.09
C GLN A 96 24.07 -4.12 6.61
N LEU A 97 23.44 -2.96 6.40
CA LEU A 97 24.16 -1.73 6.04
C LEU A 97 24.98 -1.16 7.20
N MET A 98 24.49 -1.26 8.44
CA MET A 98 25.23 -0.83 9.62
C MET A 98 26.44 -1.71 9.90
N ASP A 99 26.28 -3.03 9.78
CA ASP A 99 27.38 -3.99 9.94
C ASP A 99 28.47 -3.74 8.89
N GLU A 100 28.06 -3.43 7.66
CA GLU A 100 28.96 -3.08 6.57
C GLU A 100 29.73 -1.75 6.82
N THR A 101 29.08 -0.72 7.37
CA THR A 101 29.77 0.51 7.82
C THR A 101 30.81 0.20 8.89
N LYS A 102 30.50 -0.67 9.87
CA LYS A 102 31.46 -1.05 10.91
C LYS A 102 32.65 -1.82 10.35
N ARG A 103 32.38 -2.78 9.46
CA ARG A 103 33.41 -3.60 8.81
C ARG A 103 34.42 -2.75 8.05
N ARG A 104 33.94 -1.67 7.39
CA ARG A 104 34.79 -0.66 6.73
C ARG A 104 35.61 0.21 7.69
N GLN A 105 35.05 0.56 8.85
CA GLN A 105 35.72 1.46 9.80
C GLN A 105 36.84 0.78 10.61
N ASN A 106 36.76 -0.55 10.79
CA ASN A 106 37.66 -1.30 11.67
C ASN A 106 38.77 -2.08 10.93
N ASP A 107 39.11 -1.74 9.68
CA ASP A 107 40.19 -2.38 8.88
C ASP A 107 40.18 -3.92 8.92
N GLY A 108 39.00 -4.56 8.99
CA GLY A 108 38.87 -6.02 8.99
C GLY A 108 39.19 -6.74 10.31
N GLU A 109 39.36 -6.05 11.44
CA GLU A 109 39.38 -6.70 12.75
C GLU A 109 37.95 -7.05 13.20
N ASP A 110 37.67 -8.35 13.28
CA ASP A 110 36.44 -8.96 13.77
C ASP A 110 36.34 -8.83 15.31
N ASP A 111 36.16 -7.60 15.79
CA ASP A 111 35.92 -7.34 17.21
C ASP A 111 34.42 -7.48 17.52
N GLY A 112 33.99 -8.73 17.72
CA GLY A 112 32.79 -9.09 18.48
C GLY A 112 31.49 -8.39 18.05
N THR A 113 30.77 -9.01 17.12
CA THR A 113 29.40 -8.69 16.65
C THR A 113 28.31 -8.56 17.74
N GLU A 114 28.63 -8.74 19.03
CA GLU A 114 27.71 -8.78 20.16
C GLU A 114 27.00 -7.45 20.47
N GLU A 115 27.64 -6.28 20.34
CA GLU A 115 26.98 -4.99 20.66
C GLU A 115 25.88 -4.62 19.64
N ALA A 116 26.00 -5.04 18.38
CA ALA A 116 25.00 -4.79 17.33
C ALA A 116 23.75 -5.67 17.48
N LEU A 117 23.93 -6.92 17.93
CA LEU A 117 22.85 -7.90 18.15
C LEU A 117 21.84 -7.42 19.20
N SER A 118 22.30 -6.67 20.22
CA SER A 118 21.43 -6.11 21.25
C SER A 118 20.40 -5.08 20.74
N LEU A 119 20.68 -4.41 19.61
CA LEU A 119 19.83 -3.35 19.07
C LEU A 119 18.70 -3.86 18.18
N PHE A 120 18.82 -5.09 17.68
CA PHE A 120 17.91 -5.63 16.68
C PHE A 120 17.29 -6.99 17.06
N GLY A 121 17.73 -7.66 18.14
CA GLY A 121 17.25 -9.01 18.43
C GLY A 121 17.65 -10.01 17.32
N THR A 122 17.45 -11.30 17.58
CA THR A 122 17.92 -12.39 16.70
C THR A 122 16.84 -12.94 15.76
N ASP A 123 15.57 -12.63 16.03
CA ASP A 123 14.44 -13.40 15.48
C ASP A 123 13.77 -12.70 14.29
N PHE A 124 14.55 -12.32 13.28
CA PHE A 124 14.05 -11.54 12.12
C PHE A 124 13.06 -12.28 11.23
N PHE A 125 13.23 -13.59 11.10
CA PHE A 125 12.48 -14.43 10.15
C PHE A 125 11.68 -15.53 10.86
N ASP A 126 11.46 -15.39 12.16
CA ASP A 126 10.60 -16.32 12.93
C ASP A 126 9.13 -16.11 12.53
N ASP A 127 8.57 -17.11 11.86
CA ASP A 127 7.15 -17.16 11.49
C ASP A 127 6.25 -17.58 12.67
N GLY A 128 6.83 -17.98 13.81
CA GLY A 128 6.12 -18.37 15.01
C GLY A 128 5.47 -19.75 14.94
N ILE A 129 5.86 -20.60 13.97
CA ILE A 129 5.48 -22.01 13.89
C ILE A 129 6.63 -22.87 14.43
N PRO A 130 6.47 -23.56 15.57
CA PRO A 130 7.57 -24.28 16.21
C PRO A 130 7.91 -25.64 15.59
N ASP A 131 6.98 -26.26 14.84
CA ASP A 131 7.18 -27.57 14.21
C ASP A 131 7.31 -27.41 12.68
N GLU A 132 8.42 -27.88 12.12
CA GLU A 132 8.70 -27.82 10.67
C GLU A 132 7.66 -28.58 9.84
N LEU A 133 7.06 -29.67 10.36
CA LEU A 133 6.00 -30.38 9.64
C LEU A 133 4.69 -29.58 9.59
N GLU A 134 4.44 -28.72 10.58
CA GLU A 134 3.27 -27.83 10.57
C GLU A 134 3.44 -26.70 9.55
N LYS A 135 4.69 -26.32 9.21
CA LYS A 135 4.95 -25.31 8.19
C LYS A 135 4.46 -25.73 6.81
N ILE A 136 4.39 -27.02 6.51
CA ILE A 136 3.87 -27.54 5.22
C ILE A 136 2.37 -27.91 5.28
N GLU A 137 1.72 -27.81 6.43
CA GLU A 137 0.28 -28.01 6.59
C GLU A 137 -0.51 -26.71 6.31
N TRP A 138 -0.55 -26.33 5.04
CA TRP A 138 -1.15 -25.09 4.56
C TRP A 138 -2.61 -24.90 4.96
N TYR A 139 -2.96 -23.67 5.30
CA TYR A 139 -4.30 -23.25 5.74
C TYR A 139 -4.81 -23.89 7.05
N LYS A 140 -3.99 -24.68 7.76
CA LYS A 140 -4.36 -25.29 9.05
C LYS A 140 -3.80 -24.54 10.25
N HIS A 141 -2.58 -24.01 10.13
CA HIS A 141 -1.84 -23.39 11.22
C HIS A 141 -1.79 -21.87 11.13
N GLN A 142 -1.49 -21.24 12.26
CA GLN A 142 -1.36 -19.79 12.40
C GLN A 142 0.11 -19.40 12.53
N MET A 143 0.53 -18.42 11.75
CA MET A 143 1.85 -17.79 11.83
C MET A 143 1.75 -16.35 12.36
N ASN A 144 2.88 -15.77 12.76
CA ASN A 144 3.04 -14.35 13.06
C ASN A 144 2.48 -13.47 11.94
N TRP A 145 1.82 -12.37 12.29
CA TRP A 145 1.34 -11.42 11.30
C TRP A 145 2.50 -10.76 10.55
N THR A 146 2.46 -10.88 9.23
CA THR A 146 3.26 -10.09 8.28
C THR A 146 2.31 -9.32 7.37
N ASN A 147 2.66 -8.06 7.07
CA ASN A 147 1.87 -7.26 6.14
C ASN A 147 2.00 -7.80 4.70
N ARG A 148 1.06 -7.49 3.80
CA ARG A 148 0.91 -8.27 2.55
C ARG A 148 0.75 -7.42 1.31
N MET A 149 1.56 -7.71 0.32
CA MET A 149 1.43 -7.17 -1.03
C MET A 149 1.13 -8.32 -1.99
N ILE A 150 -0.04 -8.30 -2.63
CA ILE A 150 -0.53 -9.44 -3.40
C ILE A 150 -0.67 -9.03 -4.87
N LEU A 151 0.00 -9.77 -5.76
CA LEU A 151 -0.15 -9.68 -7.20
C LEU A 151 -1.29 -10.61 -7.64
N GLY A 152 -2.36 -10.03 -8.17
CA GLY A 152 -3.49 -10.80 -8.70
C GLY A 152 -4.74 -9.96 -8.86
N ASP A 153 -5.78 -10.57 -9.42
CA ASP A 153 -7.08 -9.92 -9.52
C ASP A 153 -7.69 -9.71 -8.12
N SER A 154 -8.07 -8.47 -7.81
CA SER A 154 -8.51 -8.13 -6.46
C SER A 154 -9.83 -8.78 -6.04
N LEU A 155 -10.70 -9.15 -6.97
CA LEU A 155 -11.92 -9.87 -6.65
C LEU A 155 -11.60 -11.29 -6.18
N GLN A 156 -10.74 -12.00 -6.91
CA GLN A 156 -10.28 -13.35 -6.55
C GLN A 156 -9.44 -13.36 -5.27
N VAL A 157 -8.52 -12.40 -5.12
CA VAL A 157 -7.74 -12.28 -3.88
C VAL A 157 -8.67 -12.06 -2.69
N MET A 158 -9.61 -11.12 -2.76
CA MET A 158 -10.55 -10.86 -1.66
C MET A 158 -11.42 -12.09 -1.33
N ALA A 159 -11.83 -12.86 -2.34
CA ALA A 159 -12.51 -14.14 -2.14
C ALA A 159 -11.65 -15.14 -1.37
N SER A 160 -10.37 -15.28 -1.73
CA SER A 160 -9.42 -16.14 -1.01
C SER A 160 -9.16 -15.67 0.42
N LEU A 161 -9.05 -14.36 0.64
CA LEU A 161 -8.93 -13.78 1.98
C LEU A 161 -10.14 -14.14 2.85
N ALA A 162 -11.35 -14.12 2.28
CA ALA A 162 -12.59 -14.48 2.98
C ALA A 162 -12.67 -15.98 3.30
N GLU A 163 -12.47 -16.85 2.31
CA GLU A 163 -12.78 -18.30 2.41
C GLU A 163 -11.61 -19.19 2.85
N ARG A 164 -10.37 -18.79 2.56
CA ARG A 164 -9.19 -19.58 2.92
C ARG A 164 -8.49 -19.03 4.15
N GLU A 165 -8.49 -17.72 4.30
CA GLU A 165 -7.67 -17.06 5.32
C GLU A 165 -8.46 -16.50 6.49
N ASN A 166 -9.76 -16.79 6.55
CA ASN A 166 -10.63 -16.43 7.66
C ASN A 166 -10.58 -14.91 7.97
N LEU A 167 -10.60 -14.06 6.93
CA LEU A 167 -10.62 -12.59 7.10
C LEU A 167 -12.00 -11.96 6.92
N ARG A 168 -13.05 -12.77 6.69
CA ARG A 168 -14.43 -12.31 6.68
C ARG A 168 -14.76 -11.56 7.97
N GLY A 169 -15.29 -10.35 7.85
CA GLY A 169 -15.64 -9.51 9.01
C GLY A 169 -14.47 -8.96 9.84
N LYS A 170 -13.22 -9.00 9.36
CA LYS A 170 -12.02 -8.60 10.13
C LYS A 170 -11.32 -7.33 9.65
N VAL A 171 -11.64 -6.81 8.46
CA VAL A 171 -11.05 -5.59 7.91
C VAL A 171 -11.76 -4.36 8.50
N GLN A 172 -11.02 -3.42 9.08
CA GLN A 172 -11.63 -2.21 9.66
C GLN A 172 -11.85 -1.12 8.61
N MET A 173 -10.97 -1.03 7.62
CA MET A 173 -11.05 -0.02 6.57
C MET A 173 -10.67 -0.61 5.22
N VAL A 174 -11.50 -0.31 4.22
CA VAL A 174 -11.16 -0.52 2.80
C VAL A 174 -11.01 0.85 2.15
N TYR A 175 -9.91 1.07 1.42
CA TYR A 175 -9.71 2.25 0.60
C TYR A 175 -9.53 1.84 -0.85
N ILE A 176 -10.35 2.40 -1.75
CA ILE A 176 -10.37 2.04 -3.16
C ILE A 176 -10.16 3.34 -3.96
N ASP A 177 -9.14 3.36 -4.81
CA ASP A 177 -8.87 4.44 -5.78
C ASP A 177 -8.82 3.80 -7.18
N PRO A 178 -9.98 3.36 -7.71
CA PRO A 178 -10.01 2.62 -8.95
C PRO A 178 -9.72 3.57 -10.13
N PRO A 179 -9.47 3.01 -11.32
CA PRO A 179 -9.56 3.76 -12.57
C PRO A 179 -10.84 4.65 -12.66
N TYR A 180 -10.73 5.94 -13.02
CA TYR A 180 -11.87 6.90 -13.04
C TYR A 180 -12.79 6.84 -14.28
N GLY A 181 -12.62 5.86 -15.17
CA GLY A 181 -13.49 5.63 -16.35
C GLY A 181 -12.85 5.91 -17.73
N ILE A 182 -13.46 5.33 -18.77
CA ILE A 182 -13.12 5.02 -20.19
C ILE A 182 -12.13 5.93 -20.99
N LYS A 183 -11.66 7.10 -20.53
CA LYS A 183 -10.64 7.89 -21.24
C LYS A 183 -9.24 7.52 -20.76
N PHE A 184 -8.77 6.32 -21.15
CA PHE A 184 -7.68 5.61 -20.47
C PHE A 184 -6.29 5.67 -21.14
N ASN A 185 -6.09 6.48 -22.18
CA ASN A 185 -4.85 6.46 -22.97
C ASN A 185 -3.67 7.26 -22.35
N SER A 186 -3.78 7.86 -21.16
CA SER A 186 -2.79 8.84 -20.65
C SER A 186 -2.14 8.54 -19.28
N ASN A 187 -2.43 7.43 -18.61
CA ASN A 187 -2.07 7.27 -17.18
C ASN A 187 -1.10 6.11 -16.84
N TRP A 188 -0.65 5.35 -17.84
CA TRP A 188 0.06 4.09 -17.65
C TRP A 188 1.57 4.19 -17.70
N GLN A 189 2.19 3.87 -16.57
CA GLN A 189 3.63 3.68 -16.49
C GLN A 189 4.00 2.26 -16.95
N VAL A 190 4.28 2.11 -18.25
CA VAL A 190 4.69 0.83 -18.88
C VAL A 190 6.04 0.34 -18.38
N SER A 191 6.83 1.23 -17.77
CA SER A 191 8.14 0.91 -17.21
C SER A 191 8.48 1.83 -16.04
N ALA A 192 9.18 1.31 -15.04
CA ALA A 192 9.75 2.11 -13.96
C ALA A 192 10.70 3.23 -14.45
N ARG A 193 11.23 3.16 -15.69
CA ARG A 193 12.14 4.16 -16.29
C ARG A 193 11.50 5.47 -16.72
N SER A 194 10.22 5.48 -17.11
CA SER A 194 9.58 6.67 -17.69
C SER A 194 8.29 7.03 -16.98
N ARG A 195 8.18 8.31 -16.61
CA ARG A 195 6.97 8.92 -16.02
C ARG A 195 6.15 9.72 -17.03
N ASP A 196 6.66 9.88 -18.25
CA ASP A 196 6.00 10.65 -19.31
C ASP A 196 5.02 9.76 -20.07
N VAL A 197 3.76 9.77 -19.63
CA VAL A 197 2.65 9.13 -20.33
C VAL A 197 1.88 10.21 -21.09
N LYS A 198 1.76 10.05 -22.41
CA LYS A 198 1.04 11.00 -23.27
C LYS A 198 -0.12 10.31 -23.98
N ASP A 199 -1.28 10.96 -23.91
CA ASP A 199 -2.52 10.50 -24.51
C ASP A 199 -2.35 10.26 -26.03
N GLY A 200 -2.75 9.08 -26.50
CA GLY A 200 -2.69 8.69 -27.93
C GLY A 200 -1.34 8.16 -28.44
N ASN A 201 -0.33 7.97 -27.59
CA ASN A 201 0.92 7.31 -27.98
C ASN A 201 0.85 5.80 -27.72
N LEU A 202 0.82 4.99 -28.78
CA LEU A 202 0.84 3.52 -28.71
C LEU A 202 2.05 2.94 -27.96
N ALA A 203 3.17 3.67 -27.88
CA ALA A 203 4.32 3.26 -27.07
C ALA A 203 4.08 3.39 -25.54
N SER A 204 2.99 4.05 -25.14
CA SER A 204 2.59 4.30 -23.76
C SER A 204 1.34 3.49 -23.33
N ALA A 205 0.82 2.61 -24.19
CA ALA A 205 -0.26 1.67 -23.84
C ALA A 205 0.27 0.52 -22.97
N THR A 206 -0.53 0.03 -22.02
CA THR A 206 -0.16 -1.08 -21.15
C THR A 206 0.10 -2.34 -21.97
N ARG A 207 1.15 -3.08 -21.60
CA ARG A 207 1.55 -4.35 -22.21
C ARG A 207 1.54 -5.44 -21.14
N GLU A 208 0.52 -5.49 -20.28
CA GLU A 208 0.35 -6.57 -19.29
C GLU A 208 -1.07 -7.10 -19.44
N VAL A 209 -1.23 -8.41 -19.62
CA VAL A 209 -2.53 -8.98 -20.02
C VAL A 209 -3.56 -8.96 -18.88
N GLU A 210 -3.12 -9.04 -17.63
CA GLU A 210 -3.98 -8.90 -16.45
C GLU A 210 -4.53 -7.48 -16.30
N GLN A 211 -3.68 -6.48 -16.57
CA GLN A 211 -4.15 -5.10 -16.67
C GLN A 211 -5.13 -4.98 -17.85
N LEU A 212 -4.76 -5.55 -19.01
CA LEU A 212 -5.65 -5.55 -20.17
C LEU A 212 -6.96 -6.27 -19.90
N LYS A 213 -7.07 -7.29 -19.03
CA LYS A 213 -8.34 -7.92 -18.61
C LYS A 213 -9.19 -6.95 -17.79
N ALA A 214 -8.61 -6.40 -16.73
CA ALA A 214 -9.27 -5.39 -15.88
C ALA A 214 -9.75 -4.19 -16.70
N PHE A 215 -9.09 -3.91 -17.82
CA PHE A 215 -9.48 -2.85 -18.75
C PHE A 215 -10.28 -3.31 -19.96
N ARG A 216 -10.19 -4.55 -20.47
CA ARG A 216 -10.88 -5.08 -21.67
C ARG A 216 -12.38 -5.06 -21.45
N ASP A 217 -12.81 -5.39 -20.24
CA ASP A 217 -14.17 -5.17 -19.77
C ASP A 217 -14.63 -3.75 -20.16
N THR A 218 -13.77 -2.74 -20.03
CA THR A 218 -14.06 -1.33 -20.35
C THR A 218 -14.30 -1.03 -21.85
N TRP A 219 -13.93 -1.90 -22.80
CA TRP A 219 -13.92 -1.54 -24.24
C TRP A 219 -15.19 -1.93 -25.01
N ASP A 220 -15.91 -3.00 -24.63
CA ASP A 220 -17.09 -3.41 -25.44
C ASP A 220 -18.38 -2.68 -25.06
N LEU A 221 -18.57 -2.37 -23.76
CA LEU A 221 -19.78 -1.71 -23.25
C LEU A 221 -19.49 -0.41 -22.46
N GLY A 222 -18.24 0.03 -22.41
CA GLY A 222 -17.87 1.30 -21.77
C GLY A 222 -18.16 1.32 -20.27
N ILE A 223 -19.03 2.23 -19.85
CA ILE A 223 -19.38 2.44 -18.44
C ILE A 223 -20.07 1.22 -17.82
N HIS A 224 -20.80 0.43 -18.62
CA HIS A 224 -21.56 -0.71 -18.11
C HIS A 224 -20.65 -1.76 -17.47
N SER A 225 -19.53 -2.08 -18.10
CA SER A 225 -18.57 -3.05 -17.56
C SER A 225 -17.79 -2.50 -16.38
N TYR A 226 -17.50 -1.19 -16.36
CA TYR A 226 -16.92 -0.55 -15.19
C TYR A 226 -17.83 -0.67 -13.95
N LEU A 227 -19.15 -0.57 -14.14
CA LEU A 227 -20.12 -0.74 -13.06
C LEU A 227 -20.14 -2.18 -12.54
N ALA A 228 -20.09 -3.18 -13.43
CA ALA A 228 -19.97 -4.58 -13.05
C ALA A 228 -18.67 -4.85 -12.27
N TYR A 229 -17.53 -4.43 -12.83
CA TYR A 229 -16.21 -4.52 -12.19
C TYR A 229 -16.19 -3.96 -10.76
N LEU A 230 -16.78 -2.77 -10.59
CA LEU A 230 -16.78 -2.08 -9.29
C LEU A 230 -17.77 -2.72 -8.32
N ARG A 231 -18.98 -3.08 -8.76
CA ARG A 231 -19.99 -3.73 -7.92
C ARG A 231 -19.45 -5.00 -7.28
N ASP A 232 -18.87 -5.87 -8.09
CA ASP A 232 -18.46 -7.21 -7.63
C ASP A 232 -17.35 -7.10 -6.56
N ARG A 233 -16.42 -6.15 -6.74
CA ARG A 233 -15.39 -5.82 -5.74
C ARG A 233 -15.95 -5.17 -4.48
N LEU A 234 -16.97 -4.31 -4.62
CA LEU A 234 -17.64 -3.70 -3.46
C LEU A 234 -18.38 -4.75 -2.62
N LEU A 235 -18.98 -5.77 -3.23
CA LEU A 235 -19.61 -6.89 -2.54
C LEU A 235 -18.58 -7.68 -1.70
N ALA A 236 -17.45 -8.05 -2.31
CA ALA A 236 -16.36 -8.73 -1.61
C ALA A 236 -15.75 -7.86 -0.50
N ALA A 237 -15.55 -6.56 -0.74
CA ALA A 237 -15.08 -5.62 0.27
C ALA A 237 -16.05 -5.53 1.47
N ARG A 238 -17.37 -5.51 1.23
CA ARG A 238 -18.39 -5.49 2.30
C ARG A 238 -18.33 -6.73 3.18
N ASP A 239 -18.07 -7.90 2.60
CA ASP A 239 -17.97 -9.16 3.34
C ASP A 239 -16.73 -9.22 4.26
N LEU A 240 -15.62 -8.64 3.81
CA LEU A 240 -14.40 -8.54 4.60
C LEU A 240 -14.48 -7.51 5.75
N LEU A 241 -15.33 -6.48 5.63
CA LEU A 241 -15.42 -5.41 6.62
C LEU A 241 -16.01 -5.86 7.97
N THR A 242 -15.47 -5.35 9.08
CA THR A 242 -16.10 -5.40 10.41
C THR A 242 -17.42 -4.60 10.42
N GLU A 243 -18.32 -4.87 11.37
CA GLU A 243 -19.58 -4.11 11.50
C GLU A 243 -19.36 -2.60 11.71
N SER A 244 -18.31 -2.23 12.44
CA SER A 244 -17.90 -0.83 12.63
C SER A 244 -17.04 -0.28 11.48
N GLY A 245 -16.80 -1.09 10.46
CA GLY A 245 -15.87 -0.85 9.36
C GLY A 245 -16.33 0.23 8.39
N SER A 246 -15.38 0.80 7.66
CA SER A 246 -15.63 1.83 6.65
C SER A 246 -15.03 1.48 5.29
N VAL A 247 -15.75 1.82 4.22
CA VAL A 247 -15.20 1.87 2.86
C VAL A 247 -15.10 3.32 2.38
N PHE A 248 -13.97 3.64 1.77
CA PHE A 248 -13.72 4.92 1.12
C PHE A 248 -13.42 4.67 -0.36
N LEU A 249 -14.20 5.29 -1.24
CA LEU A 249 -14.04 5.19 -2.68
C LEU A 249 -13.67 6.56 -3.25
N GLN A 250 -12.45 6.72 -3.78
CA GLN A 250 -12.03 7.95 -4.46
C GLN A 250 -12.41 7.90 -5.95
N ILE A 251 -12.96 8.99 -6.48
CA ILE A 251 -13.46 9.05 -7.86
C ILE A 251 -13.51 10.50 -8.38
N GLY A 252 -13.41 10.66 -9.71
CA GLY A 252 -13.60 11.94 -10.41
C GLY A 252 -15.05 12.41 -10.47
N ASP A 253 -15.28 13.63 -10.98
CA ASP A 253 -16.63 14.19 -11.14
C ASP A 253 -17.50 13.42 -12.15
N GLU A 254 -16.87 12.75 -13.11
CA GLU A 254 -17.56 12.06 -14.20
C GLU A 254 -18.46 10.92 -13.71
N ASN A 255 -17.95 10.11 -12.77
CA ASN A 255 -18.59 8.85 -12.36
C ASN A 255 -19.04 8.84 -10.89
N VAL A 256 -18.84 9.92 -10.14
CA VAL A 256 -19.20 10.00 -8.71
C VAL A 256 -20.65 9.62 -8.42
N HIS A 257 -21.58 10.01 -9.29
CA HIS A 257 -23.01 9.75 -9.12
C HIS A 257 -23.37 8.27 -9.36
N LEU A 258 -22.68 7.60 -10.29
CA LEU A 258 -22.88 6.17 -10.56
C LEU A 258 -22.24 5.32 -9.47
N ALA A 259 -20.99 5.62 -9.10
CA ALA A 259 -20.27 4.98 -8.00
C ALA A 259 -21.02 5.10 -6.67
N ARG A 260 -21.62 6.27 -6.42
CA ARG A 260 -22.49 6.50 -5.27
C ARG A 260 -23.68 5.55 -5.23
N THR A 261 -24.37 5.40 -6.37
CA THR A 261 -25.56 4.55 -6.50
C THR A 261 -25.21 3.08 -6.34
N LEU A 262 -24.06 2.63 -6.86
CA LEU A 262 -23.56 1.27 -6.62
C LEU A 262 -23.29 1.00 -5.14
N LEU A 263 -22.69 1.96 -4.43
CA LEU A 263 -22.50 1.82 -2.99
C LEU A 263 -23.83 1.84 -2.23
N ASP A 264 -24.86 2.57 -2.71
CA ASP A 264 -26.20 2.56 -2.10
C ASP A 264 -26.80 1.15 -2.21
N GLU A 265 -26.63 0.50 -3.36
CA GLU A 265 -27.05 -0.88 -3.62
C GLU A 265 -26.28 -1.89 -2.75
N VAL A 266 -24.96 -1.76 -2.62
CA VAL A 266 -24.13 -2.75 -1.91
C VAL A 266 -24.20 -2.58 -0.38
N PHE A 267 -24.11 -1.34 0.10
CA PHE A 267 -24.00 -1.02 1.53
C PHE A 267 -25.31 -0.56 2.17
N GLY A 268 -26.32 -0.19 1.39
CA GLY A 268 -27.55 0.43 1.88
C GLY A 268 -27.41 1.95 2.02
N VAL A 269 -28.43 2.67 1.58
CA VAL A 269 -28.48 4.14 1.58
C VAL A 269 -28.33 4.77 2.97
N GLU A 270 -28.85 4.09 3.99
CA GLU A 270 -28.77 4.49 5.39
C GLU A 270 -27.34 4.49 5.92
N ASN A 271 -26.47 3.67 5.32
CA ASN A 271 -25.07 3.51 5.73
C ASN A 271 -24.12 4.53 5.10
N PHE A 272 -24.65 5.45 4.29
CA PHE A 272 -23.88 6.59 3.84
C PHE A 272 -23.49 7.51 4.98
N VAL A 273 -22.22 7.88 5.00
CA VAL A 273 -21.68 8.84 5.96
C VAL A 273 -21.65 10.24 5.36
N THR A 274 -20.83 10.46 4.33
CA THR A 274 -20.72 11.77 3.65
C THR A 274 -19.94 11.68 2.33
N LEU A 275 -20.14 12.67 1.46
CA LEU A 275 -19.33 12.89 0.26
C LEU A 275 -18.28 13.96 0.58
N ILE A 276 -17.01 13.61 0.41
CA ILE A 276 -15.87 14.46 0.73
C ILE A 276 -15.30 15.04 -0.57
N THR A 277 -15.20 16.36 -0.65
CA THR A 277 -14.57 17.04 -1.79
C THR A 277 -13.09 17.23 -1.50
N VAL A 278 -12.25 16.72 -2.40
CA VAL A 278 -10.79 16.75 -2.30
C VAL A 278 -10.25 17.68 -3.39
N LYS A 279 -9.49 18.69 -3.01
CA LYS A 279 -8.86 19.59 -3.99
C LYS A 279 -7.70 18.89 -4.68
N LYS A 280 -7.76 18.73 -6.01
CA LYS A 280 -6.74 18.05 -6.83
C LYS A 280 -5.73 19.02 -7.45
N THR A 281 -6.17 20.22 -7.82
CA THR A 281 -5.33 21.27 -8.40
C THR A 281 -5.79 22.67 -7.95
N SER A 282 -4.89 23.65 -8.03
CA SER A 282 -5.20 25.07 -7.75
C SER A 282 -5.86 25.75 -8.93
N THR A 283 -5.54 25.30 -10.14
CA THR A 283 -6.00 25.86 -11.41
C THR A 283 -6.24 24.71 -12.38
N GLY A 284 -7.38 24.73 -13.07
CA GLY A 284 -7.69 23.80 -14.16
C GLY A 284 -7.93 24.56 -15.45
N THR A 285 -7.68 23.90 -16.58
CA THR A 285 -8.13 24.33 -17.90
C THR A 285 -9.45 23.64 -18.21
N GLY A 286 -10.43 24.35 -18.74
CA GLY A 286 -11.68 23.77 -19.23
C GLY A 286 -12.37 24.74 -20.17
N ASP A 287 -13.19 24.22 -21.09
CA ASP A 287 -13.96 25.04 -22.03
C ASP A 287 -15.01 25.91 -21.32
N PHE A 288 -15.41 25.51 -20.10
CA PHE A 288 -16.34 26.21 -19.24
C PHE A 288 -15.77 26.41 -17.82
N LEU A 289 -16.49 25.98 -16.78
CA LEU A 289 -16.00 25.98 -15.41
C LEU A 289 -15.02 24.82 -15.20
N ALA A 290 -13.77 25.15 -14.88
CA ALA A 290 -12.74 24.14 -14.67
C ALA A 290 -13.00 23.29 -13.42
N SER A 291 -12.98 21.96 -13.56
CA SER A 291 -13.00 21.01 -12.45
C SER A 291 -11.64 20.99 -11.77
N VAL A 292 -11.61 21.29 -10.46
CA VAL A 292 -10.38 21.36 -9.64
C VAL A 292 -10.42 20.41 -8.45
N SER A 293 -11.40 19.50 -8.44
CA SER A 293 -11.66 18.60 -7.32
C SER A 293 -11.94 17.19 -7.80
N ASP A 294 -11.58 16.23 -6.96
CA ASP A 294 -12.07 14.87 -6.99
C ASP A 294 -12.88 14.63 -5.71
N TYR A 295 -13.45 13.44 -5.56
CA TYR A 295 -14.35 13.11 -4.46
C TYR A 295 -13.94 11.81 -3.78
N VAL A 296 -14.20 11.72 -2.47
CA VAL A 296 -14.17 10.48 -1.72
C VAL A 296 -15.56 10.22 -1.18
N ILE A 297 -16.15 9.09 -1.57
CA ILE A 297 -17.44 8.61 -1.08
C ILE A 297 -17.16 7.73 0.15
N TRP A 298 -17.77 8.06 1.29
CA TRP A 298 -17.59 7.31 2.53
C TRP A 298 -18.87 6.61 2.97
N TYR A 299 -18.80 5.28 3.11
CA TYR A 299 -19.83 4.43 3.69
C TYR A 299 -19.32 3.66 4.91
N ALA A 300 -20.24 3.39 5.83
CA ALA A 300 -20.07 2.41 6.89
C ALA A 300 -20.57 1.04 6.43
N LYS A 301 -20.14 -0.05 7.08
CA LYS A 301 -20.85 -1.33 6.97
C LYS A 301 -22.18 -1.26 7.72
N ASP A 302 -22.14 -0.82 8.98
CA ASP A 302 -23.30 -0.42 9.77
C ASP A 302 -23.03 0.97 10.39
N ARG A 303 -23.80 1.98 9.96
CA ARG A 303 -23.62 3.36 10.43
C ARG A 303 -23.92 3.54 11.92
N SER A 304 -24.75 2.69 12.52
CA SER A 304 -25.06 2.74 13.95
C SER A 304 -23.88 2.30 14.83
N LEU A 305 -22.98 1.49 14.26
CA LEU A 305 -21.78 0.95 14.92
C LEU A 305 -20.48 1.59 14.42
N LEU A 306 -20.58 2.58 13.53
CA LEU A 306 -19.45 3.21 12.85
C LEU A 306 -18.38 3.70 13.82
N LYS A 307 -17.15 3.22 13.62
CA LYS A 307 -15.95 3.79 14.27
C LYS A 307 -15.64 5.14 13.62
N TYR A 308 -15.65 6.22 14.41
CA TYR A 308 -15.30 7.56 13.94
C TYR A 308 -14.43 8.34 14.94
N ARG A 309 -13.35 8.92 14.42
CA ARG A 309 -12.49 9.90 15.12
C ARG A 309 -12.54 11.24 14.39
N GLN A 310 -12.98 12.29 15.07
CA GLN A 310 -12.95 13.65 14.50
C GLN A 310 -11.50 14.16 14.42
N ILE A 311 -11.06 14.51 13.21
CA ILE A 311 -9.77 15.18 13.00
C ILE A 311 -9.95 16.69 13.17
N TYR A 312 -8.97 17.34 13.80
CA TYR A 312 -8.98 18.76 14.09
C TYR A 312 -7.79 19.49 13.44
N LYS A 313 -8.03 20.71 12.96
CA LYS A 313 -6.96 21.65 12.57
C LYS A 313 -6.73 22.64 13.72
N LEU A 314 -5.46 22.91 14.01
CA LEU A 314 -5.12 23.98 14.95
C LEU A 314 -5.40 25.37 14.36
N LYS A 315 -5.84 26.26 15.22
CA LYS A 315 -6.05 27.68 14.93
C LYS A 315 -4.74 28.44 15.10
N SER A 316 -4.38 29.24 14.10
CA SER A 316 -3.41 30.32 14.24
C SER A 316 -4.14 31.65 14.35
N VAL A 317 -3.62 32.61 15.14
CA VAL A 317 -4.21 33.95 15.20
C VAL A 317 -4.29 34.56 13.80
N GLY A 318 -5.42 35.17 13.46
CA GLY A 318 -5.66 35.75 12.13
C GLY A 318 -5.91 34.73 11.01
N GLY A 319 -5.63 33.45 11.24
CA GLY A 319 -5.81 32.37 10.27
C GLY A 319 -7.21 31.77 10.21
N GLU A 320 -7.32 30.67 9.46
CA GLU A 320 -8.55 29.90 9.31
C GLU A 320 -9.07 29.40 10.67
N GLY A 321 -10.39 29.48 10.87
CA GLY A 321 -11.02 29.14 12.15
C GLY A 321 -10.80 30.15 13.29
N ALA A 322 -9.91 31.14 13.11
CA ALA A 322 -9.52 32.10 14.14
C ALA A 322 -9.69 33.58 13.76
N SER A 323 -10.06 33.90 12.52
CA SER A 323 -10.17 35.28 12.01
C SER A 323 -11.07 36.21 12.85
N ALA A 324 -12.08 35.64 13.52
CA ALA A 324 -12.98 36.38 14.41
C ALA A 324 -12.37 36.71 15.79
N TYR A 325 -11.27 36.07 16.20
CA TYR A 325 -10.56 36.30 17.46
C TYR A 325 -9.66 37.54 17.36
N ASN A 326 -10.30 38.69 17.17
CA ASN A 326 -9.65 39.97 16.87
C ASN A 326 -9.65 40.94 18.06
N GLN A 327 -10.09 40.50 19.23
CA GLN A 327 -10.00 41.25 20.48
C GLN A 327 -8.91 40.65 21.35
N LEU A 328 -8.35 41.47 22.23
CA LEU A 328 -7.26 41.14 23.13
C LEU A 328 -7.64 41.55 24.55
N GLU A 329 -7.52 40.62 25.49
CA GLU A 329 -7.54 40.91 26.92
C GLU A 329 -6.10 40.97 27.43
N LEU A 330 -5.73 42.09 28.04
CA LEU A 330 -4.40 42.32 28.61
C LEU A 330 -4.29 41.67 30.00
N PRO A 331 -3.06 41.46 30.52
CA PRO A 331 -2.85 40.87 31.84
C PRO A 331 -3.52 41.63 33.00
N ASP A 332 -3.76 42.93 32.83
CA ASP A 332 -4.47 43.78 33.80
C ASP A 332 -6.01 43.75 33.65
N GLY A 333 -6.53 42.90 32.77
CA GLY A 333 -7.96 42.75 32.49
C GLY A 333 -8.55 43.78 31.52
N ARG A 334 -7.77 44.77 31.06
CA ARG A 334 -8.24 45.71 30.02
C ARG A 334 -8.42 44.98 28.70
N ARG A 335 -9.48 45.34 27.97
CA ARG A 335 -9.81 44.75 26.67
C ARG A 335 -9.71 45.79 25.57
N ARG A 336 -9.09 45.42 24.45
CA ARG A 336 -9.01 46.26 23.24
C ARG A 336 -9.05 45.39 21.98
N ARG A 337 -9.19 46.03 20.83
CA ARG A 337 -8.96 45.35 19.55
C ARG A 337 -7.47 45.04 19.37
N ALA A 338 -7.16 43.87 18.83
CA ALA A 338 -5.80 43.55 18.40
C ALA A 338 -5.44 44.39 17.16
N THR A 339 -4.18 44.83 17.05
CA THR A 339 -3.73 45.56 15.86
C THR A 339 -3.67 44.64 14.63
N LYS A 340 -3.26 45.17 13.48
CA LYS A 340 -3.07 44.32 12.29
C LYS A 340 -1.83 43.45 12.48
N GLU A 341 -0.75 44.06 12.95
CA GLU A 341 0.56 43.44 13.18
C GLU A 341 0.45 42.33 14.22
N GLU A 342 -0.27 42.56 15.34
CA GLU A 342 -0.51 41.53 16.36
C GLU A 342 -1.35 40.34 15.87
N ARG A 343 -2.14 40.53 14.79
CA ARG A 343 -2.92 39.44 14.19
C ARG A 343 -2.14 38.67 13.14
N GLU A 344 -1.17 39.31 12.51
CA GLU A 344 -0.25 38.68 11.55
C GLU A 344 0.89 37.95 12.29
N ASP A 345 1.33 38.50 13.42
CA ASP A 345 2.30 37.91 14.32
C ASP A 345 1.83 38.05 15.78
N SER A 346 1.31 36.95 16.33
CA SER A 346 0.81 36.92 17.71
C SER A 346 1.90 37.12 18.76
N SER A 347 3.19 36.97 18.42
CA SER A 347 4.29 37.21 19.35
C SER A 347 4.49 38.70 19.68
N LEU A 348 3.92 39.60 18.85
CA LEU A 348 3.92 41.05 19.10
C LEU A 348 2.88 41.48 20.15
N ALA A 349 1.94 40.59 20.51
CA ALA A 349 1.00 40.88 21.57
C ALA A 349 1.72 40.92 22.93
N PRO A 350 1.33 41.81 23.87
CA PRO A 350 1.93 41.86 25.20
C PRO A 350 1.92 40.49 25.90
N THR A 351 3.01 40.13 26.57
CA THR A 351 3.13 38.85 27.29
C THR A 351 1.96 38.63 28.26
N GLY A 352 1.32 37.47 28.16
CA GLY A 352 0.15 37.11 28.98
C GLY A 352 -1.19 37.66 28.44
N ALA A 353 -1.18 38.39 27.33
CA ALA A 353 -2.43 38.80 26.68
C ALA A 353 -3.11 37.62 25.98
N ARG A 354 -4.45 37.63 25.95
CA ARG A 354 -5.27 36.54 25.40
C ARG A 354 -6.20 37.03 24.30
N PHE A 355 -6.13 36.37 23.15
CA PHE A 355 -7.04 36.65 22.04
C PHE A 355 -8.43 36.09 22.34
N PHE A 356 -9.47 36.88 22.06
CA PHE A 356 -10.85 36.47 22.26
C PHE A 356 -11.78 37.00 21.18
N ARG A 357 -12.99 36.45 21.16
CA ARG A 357 -14.14 36.96 20.40
C ARG A 357 -15.40 37.00 21.25
N PRO A 358 -16.26 38.02 21.08
CA PRO A 358 -17.65 37.93 21.50
C PRO A 358 -18.36 36.80 20.73
N SER A 359 -19.19 36.02 21.42
CA SER A 359 -20.04 35.00 20.85
C SER A 359 -21.47 35.13 21.41
N PRO A 360 -22.52 34.82 20.63
CA PRO A 360 -23.89 34.97 21.10
C PRO A 360 -24.16 34.20 22.39
N LEU A 361 -24.59 34.90 23.44
CA LEU A 361 -25.02 34.34 24.72
C LEU A 361 -26.49 33.90 24.69
N THR A 362 -27.20 34.22 23.62
CA THR A 362 -28.61 33.88 23.40
C THR A 362 -28.78 32.76 22.38
N SER A 363 -29.90 32.03 22.48
CA SER A 363 -30.30 30.96 21.56
C SER A 363 -31.73 31.19 21.08
N ASP A 364 -31.98 30.84 19.83
CA ASP A 364 -33.27 30.86 19.14
C ASP A 364 -33.94 29.47 19.10
N SER A 365 -33.32 28.44 19.69
CA SER A 365 -33.72 27.03 19.56
C SER A 365 -35.19 26.76 19.90
N VAL A 366 -35.79 25.84 19.13
CA VAL A 366 -37.18 25.38 19.25
C VAL A 366 -37.31 24.37 20.41
N GLY A 367 -38.41 24.37 21.16
CA GLY A 367 -38.73 23.30 22.12
C GLY A 367 -38.45 23.58 23.61
N ARG A 368 -38.14 24.80 24.01
CA ARG A 368 -38.20 25.23 25.43
C ARG A 368 -38.82 26.62 25.53
N GLU A 369 -39.46 26.92 26.66
CA GLU A 369 -40.16 28.19 26.91
C GLU A 369 -39.24 29.42 26.73
N LYS A 370 -39.81 30.50 26.19
CA LYS A 370 -39.18 31.78 25.88
C LYS A 370 -40.08 32.92 26.37
N GLY A 371 -39.49 34.09 26.60
CA GLY A 371 -40.23 35.26 27.05
C GLY A 371 -40.48 35.28 28.56
N GLU A 372 -41.32 36.22 28.97
CA GLU A 372 -41.60 36.50 30.38
C GLU A 372 -42.11 35.26 31.12
N GLY A 373 -41.47 34.92 32.24
CA GLY A 373 -41.75 33.74 33.05
C GLY A 373 -40.92 32.48 32.73
N ALA A 374 -40.18 32.45 31.62
CA ALA A 374 -39.33 31.31 31.28
C ALA A 374 -38.01 31.28 32.09
N ALA A 375 -37.55 30.10 32.52
CA ALA A 375 -36.36 29.93 33.38
C ALA A 375 -35.02 30.46 32.80
N SER A 376 -34.95 30.78 31.50
CA SER A 376 -33.78 31.37 30.82
C SER A 376 -34.06 32.78 30.30
N TRP A 377 -35.04 33.46 30.89
CA TRP A 377 -35.41 34.84 30.59
C TRP A 377 -35.45 35.62 31.91
N PHE A 378 -34.38 36.36 32.19
CA PHE A 378 -34.21 37.14 33.41
C PHE A 378 -33.24 38.30 33.15
N PRO A 379 -33.40 39.45 33.85
CA PRO A 379 -32.52 40.59 33.68
C PRO A 379 -31.12 40.28 34.24
N VAL A 380 -30.08 40.73 33.53
CA VAL A 380 -28.69 40.59 33.94
C VAL A 380 -28.06 41.97 34.05
N ILE A 381 -27.66 42.36 35.26
CA ILE A 381 -26.92 43.60 35.50
C ILE A 381 -25.42 43.33 35.32
N PHE A 382 -24.83 43.96 34.31
CA PHE A 382 -23.42 43.85 33.98
C PHE A 382 -22.83 45.24 33.70
N ASN A 383 -21.75 45.60 34.41
CA ASN A 383 -21.11 46.93 34.35
C ASN A 383 -22.09 48.12 34.47
N GLY A 384 -23.08 48.01 35.36
CA GLY A 384 -24.08 49.06 35.61
C GLY A 384 -25.17 49.16 34.54
N GLN A 385 -25.17 48.31 33.53
CA GLN A 385 -26.20 48.24 32.50
C GLN A 385 -27.02 46.94 32.64
N GLU A 386 -28.32 47.03 32.45
CA GLU A 386 -29.23 45.88 32.42
C GLU A 386 -29.35 45.31 31.00
N PHE A 387 -29.25 43.99 30.89
CA PHE A 387 -29.42 43.24 29.64
C PHE A 387 -30.54 42.22 29.81
N LEU A 388 -31.44 42.16 28.84
CA LEU A 388 -32.56 41.22 28.81
C LEU A 388 -32.69 40.61 27.40
N PRO A 389 -32.91 39.29 27.26
CA PRO A 389 -33.19 38.69 25.96
C PRO A 389 -34.51 39.22 25.39
N SER A 390 -34.61 39.34 24.07
CA SER A 390 -35.91 39.63 23.44
C SER A 390 -36.85 38.43 23.57
N ILE A 391 -38.16 38.63 23.36
CA ILE A 391 -39.16 37.56 23.44
C ILE A 391 -38.90 36.39 22.46
N LYS A 392 -38.09 36.60 21.41
CA LYS A 392 -37.77 35.59 20.40
C LYS A 392 -36.62 34.66 20.78
N VAL A 393 -35.80 35.08 21.74
CA VAL A 393 -34.58 34.39 22.17
C VAL A 393 -34.54 34.25 23.68
N ARG A 394 -33.56 33.51 24.17
CA ARG A 394 -33.33 33.30 25.61
C ARG A 394 -31.85 33.18 25.89
N TRP A 395 -31.45 33.32 27.14
CA TRP A 395 -30.08 32.98 27.53
C TRP A 395 -29.79 31.50 27.26
N LYS A 396 -28.56 31.20 26.86
CA LYS A 396 -28.06 29.81 26.71
C LYS A 396 -27.88 29.10 28.06
N THR A 397 -28.08 29.79 29.17
CA THR A 397 -27.90 29.28 30.53
C THR A 397 -28.98 29.84 31.48
N ASN A 398 -29.06 29.30 32.70
CA ASN A 398 -29.95 29.78 33.78
C ASN A 398 -29.25 30.84 34.65
N GLU A 399 -29.94 31.37 35.66
CA GLU A 399 -29.39 32.40 36.56
C GLU A 399 -28.10 31.97 37.25
N VAL A 400 -28.06 30.75 37.79
CA VAL A 400 -26.86 30.20 38.45
C VAL A 400 -25.68 30.16 37.49
N GLY A 401 -25.90 29.65 36.27
CA GLY A 401 -24.87 29.60 35.25
C GLY A 401 -24.45 31.00 34.76
N MET A 402 -25.37 31.96 34.71
CA MET A 402 -25.04 33.35 34.40
C MET A 402 -24.14 33.97 35.48
N SER A 403 -24.44 33.73 36.76
CA SER A 403 -23.60 34.17 37.89
C SER A 403 -22.21 33.57 37.82
N ARG A 404 -22.08 32.29 37.45
CA ARG A 404 -20.78 31.64 37.22
C ARG A 404 -20.02 32.24 36.05
N LEU A 405 -20.69 32.52 34.92
CA LEU A 405 -20.06 33.19 33.78
C LEU A 405 -19.58 34.61 34.15
N LYS A 406 -20.36 35.34 34.96
CA LYS A 406 -19.99 36.65 35.49
C LYS A 406 -18.77 36.56 36.41
N ALA A 407 -18.79 35.63 37.38
CA ALA A 407 -17.65 35.38 38.27
C ALA A 407 -16.39 34.98 37.47
N ALA A 408 -16.55 34.16 36.43
CA ALA A 408 -15.47 33.72 35.56
C ALA A 408 -15.00 34.78 34.53
N ASN A 409 -15.53 36.00 34.60
CA ASN A 409 -15.24 37.10 33.67
C ASN A 409 -15.44 36.71 32.19
N ARG A 410 -16.42 35.84 31.91
CA ARG A 410 -16.74 35.32 30.57
C ARG A 410 -17.88 36.06 29.88
N LEU A 411 -18.18 37.27 30.33
CA LEU A 411 -19.20 38.14 29.76
C LEU A 411 -18.56 39.38 29.15
N VAL A 412 -19.11 39.82 28.01
CA VAL A 412 -18.69 41.06 27.34
C VAL A 412 -19.90 41.74 26.72
N ALA A 413 -20.03 43.04 26.96
CA ALA A 413 -21.07 43.86 26.33
C ALA A 413 -20.62 44.28 24.91
N THR A 414 -21.54 44.21 23.95
CA THR A 414 -21.32 44.69 22.59
C THR A 414 -22.55 45.50 22.16
N GLY A 415 -22.45 46.82 22.26
CA GLY A 415 -23.61 47.71 22.09
C GLY A 415 -24.68 47.40 23.15
N ARG A 416 -25.89 47.03 22.72
CA ARG A 416 -27.00 46.65 23.60
C ARG A 416 -27.13 45.14 23.86
N SER A 417 -26.17 44.34 23.40
CA SER A 417 -26.18 42.88 23.57
C SER A 417 -25.13 42.43 24.57
N LEU A 418 -25.48 41.44 25.39
CA LEU A 418 -24.53 40.73 26.24
C LEU A 418 -24.08 39.45 25.53
N ASN A 419 -22.77 39.26 25.42
CA ASN A 419 -22.16 38.14 24.72
C ASN A 419 -21.29 37.30 25.66
N TYR A 420 -21.11 36.04 25.29
CA TYR A 420 -20.10 35.17 25.87
C TYR A 420 -18.73 35.56 25.33
N LEU A 421 -17.75 35.70 26.22
CA LEU A 421 -16.37 35.88 25.85
C LEU A 421 -15.72 34.52 25.68
N ARG A 422 -15.36 34.21 24.42
CA ARG A 422 -14.64 32.99 24.06
C ARG A 422 -13.19 33.33 23.75
N TYR A 423 -12.25 32.80 24.52
CA TYR A 423 -10.83 32.92 24.20
C TYR A 423 -10.43 31.92 23.11
N LEU A 424 -9.34 32.23 22.41
CA LEU A 424 -8.80 31.36 21.37
C LEU A 424 -8.28 30.03 21.95
N ASP A 425 -7.62 30.12 23.11
CA ASP A 425 -7.06 28.99 23.86
C ASP A 425 -8.12 28.15 24.60
N ASP A 426 -9.39 28.61 24.69
CA ASP A 426 -10.50 27.77 25.19
C ASP A 426 -10.72 26.54 24.30
N PHE A 427 -10.50 26.70 23.00
CA PHE A 427 -10.48 25.61 22.04
C PHE A 427 -9.61 26.02 20.85
N PRO A 428 -8.29 25.73 20.90
CA PRO A 428 -7.33 26.17 19.90
C PRO A 428 -7.37 25.34 18.62
N ALA A 429 -8.42 24.54 18.41
CA ALA A 429 -8.61 23.76 17.21
C ALA A 429 -10.04 23.93 16.65
N TYR A 430 -10.28 23.42 15.44
CA TYR A 430 -11.60 23.32 14.82
C TYR A 430 -11.71 22.04 14.00
N PRO A 431 -12.89 21.41 13.93
CA PRO A 431 -13.07 20.14 13.23
C PRO A 431 -12.87 20.32 11.73
N ILE A 432 -12.20 19.35 11.11
CA ILE A 432 -12.19 19.21 9.65
C ILE A 432 -13.57 18.72 9.20
N ASN A 433 -14.12 19.35 8.16
CA ASN A 433 -15.40 18.98 7.54
C ASN A 433 -15.16 18.20 6.24
N ASN A 434 -16.20 18.04 5.41
CA ASN A 434 -16.14 17.31 4.15
C ASN A 434 -15.59 18.12 2.96
N LEU A 435 -14.98 19.29 3.19
CA LEU A 435 -14.29 20.08 2.16
C LEU A 435 -12.79 20.15 2.47
N TRP A 436 -11.98 19.45 1.69
CA TRP A 436 -10.54 19.33 1.90
C TRP A 436 -9.78 20.14 0.86
N GLU A 437 -9.44 21.38 1.21
CA GLU A 437 -8.74 22.30 0.31
C GLU A 437 -7.20 22.14 0.35
N ASP A 438 -6.67 21.43 1.34
CA ASP A 438 -5.24 21.29 1.63
C ASP A 438 -4.66 19.92 1.26
N THR A 439 -5.33 19.25 0.32
CA THR A 439 -4.99 17.91 -0.24
C THR A 439 -4.42 17.99 -1.64
N GLN A 440 -4.23 19.19 -2.19
CA GLN A 440 -3.58 19.36 -3.48
C GLN A 440 -2.16 18.80 -3.43
N SER A 441 -1.79 17.99 -4.41
CA SER A 441 -0.40 17.61 -4.64
C SER A 441 0.34 18.85 -5.16
N GLY A 442 1.12 19.51 -4.31
CA GLY A 442 1.96 20.64 -4.75
C GLY A 442 2.99 20.20 -5.80
N SER A 443 3.60 21.17 -6.49
CA SER A 443 4.71 20.95 -7.45
C SER A 443 6.00 20.36 -6.83
N GLY A 444 5.97 20.00 -5.53
CA GLY A 444 7.05 19.38 -4.78
C GLY A 444 6.70 18.01 -4.18
N MET A 445 5.61 17.37 -4.61
CA MET A 445 5.43 15.94 -4.35
C MET A 445 6.26 15.16 -5.36
N ASP A 446 7.38 14.58 -4.91
CA ASP A 446 8.16 13.61 -5.70
C ASP A 446 7.32 12.33 -5.86
N LYS A 447 6.39 12.33 -6.81
CA LYS A 447 5.61 11.14 -7.16
C LYS A 447 6.56 10.06 -7.69
N ILE A 448 6.41 8.84 -7.19
CA ILE A 448 7.15 7.65 -7.64
C ILE A 448 6.37 6.94 -8.77
N TYR A 449 5.07 7.21 -8.88
CA TYR A 449 4.16 6.67 -9.91
C TYR A 449 3.34 7.78 -10.56
N VAL A 450 2.95 7.61 -11.83
CA VAL A 450 2.24 8.63 -12.63
C VAL A 450 0.94 9.09 -11.94
N VAL A 451 0.14 8.14 -11.46
CA VAL A 451 -1.12 8.38 -10.73
C VAL A 451 -0.99 8.01 -9.26
N GLN A 452 -0.06 8.66 -8.56
CA GLN A 452 0.08 8.49 -7.12
C GLN A 452 -0.93 9.35 -6.34
N THR A 453 -1.76 8.70 -5.53
CA THR A 453 -2.69 9.31 -4.57
C THR A 453 -1.93 10.12 -3.52
N ASN A 454 -2.50 11.26 -3.09
CA ASN A 454 -1.90 12.06 -2.03
C ASN A 454 -2.06 11.34 -0.67
N THR A 455 -0.93 11.11 0.03
CA THR A 455 -0.90 10.43 1.34
C THR A 455 -1.87 11.06 2.34
N LYS A 456 -2.06 12.38 2.28
CA LYS A 456 -2.92 13.13 3.21
C LYS A 456 -4.41 12.77 3.11
N VAL A 457 -4.87 12.37 1.93
CA VAL A 457 -6.26 11.95 1.71
C VAL A 457 -6.49 10.62 2.42
N VAL A 458 -5.62 9.65 2.14
CA VAL A 458 -5.67 8.30 2.75
C VAL A 458 -5.45 8.37 4.26
N GLU A 459 -4.50 9.18 4.71
CA GLU A 459 -4.22 9.44 6.13
C GLU A 459 -5.47 9.91 6.88
N ARG A 460 -6.22 10.87 6.33
CA ARG A 460 -7.45 11.35 6.96
C ARG A 460 -8.51 10.25 7.03
N CYS A 461 -8.72 9.52 5.95
CA CYS A 461 -9.67 8.40 5.93
C CYS A 461 -9.30 7.36 6.99
N MET A 462 -8.02 7.01 7.07
CA MET A 462 -7.50 6.03 8.02
C MET A 462 -7.60 6.48 9.47
N LEU A 463 -7.18 7.71 9.78
CA LEU A 463 -7.26 8.23 11.15
C LEU A 463 -8.71 8.42 11.60
N MET A 464 -9.65 8.70 10.70
CA MET A 464 -11.07 8.77 11.03
C MET A 464 -11.69 7.41 11.34
N ALA A 465 -11.28 6.33 10.65
CA ALA A 465 -11.97 5.04 10.67
C ALA A 465 -11.22 3.90 11.37
N THR A 466 -9.98 4.10 11.82
CA THR A 466 -9.14 3.03 12.39
C THR A 466 -8.38 3.49 13.64
N ASP A 467 -8.07 2.53 14.52
CA ASP A 467 -7.11 2.66 15.60
C ASP A 467 -5.79 1.92 15.23
N PRO A 468 -4.64 2.24 15.86
CA PRO A 468 -3.41 1.46 15.67
C PRO A 468 -3.64 -0.05 15.92
N GLY A 469 -3.08 -0.90 15.06
CA GLY A 469 -3.27 -2.36 15.06
C GLY A 469 -4.48 -2.86 14.25
N ASP A 470 -5.41 -1.99 13.86
CA ASP A 470 -6.51 -2.37 12.96
C ASP A 470 -5.98 -2.78 11.58
N LEU A 471 -6.74 -3.62 10.87
CA LEU A 471 -6.41 -4.10 9.53
C LEU A 471 -7.04 -3.21 8.46
N THR A 472 -6.23 -2.76 7.51
CA THR A 472 -6.66 -1.99 6.34
C THR A 472 -6.42 -2.75 5.05
N LEU A 473 -7.35 -2.65 4.09
CA LEU A 473 -7.27 -3.27 2.78
C LEU A 473 -7.31 -2.22 1.67
N ASP A 474 -6.45 -2.38 0.66
CA ASP A 474 -6.46 -1.61 -0.57
C ASP A 474 -6.48 -2.56 -1.78
N PRO A 475 -7.62 -2.74 -2.47
CA PRO A 475 -7.74 -3.62 -3.62
C PRO A 475 -7.23 -2.98 -4.94
N THR A 476 -6.65 -1.78 -4.87
CA THR A 476 -6.21 -0.93 -6.00
C THR A 476 -4.85 -0.27 -5.71
N CYS A 477 -3.94 -1.05 -5.12
CA CYS A 477 -2.65 -0.65 -4.53
C CYS A 477 -1.92 0.53 -5.21
N GLY A 478 -1.77 0.45 -6.54
CA GLY A 478 -0.95 1.35 -7.34
C GLY A 478 0.46 1.50 -6.76
N SER A 479 0.83 2.71 -6.37
CA SER A 479 2.15 3.01 -5.77
C SER A 479 2.32 2.60 -4.30
N GLY A 480 1.38 1.83 -3.72
CA GLY A 480 1.40 1.40 -2.33
C GLY A 480 1.15 2.53 -1.32
N THR A 481 0.34 3.54 -1.68
CA THR A 481 0.11 4.70 -0.80
C THR A 481 -0.64 4.33 0.47
N THR A 482 -1.64 3.45 0.40
CA THR A 482 -2.37 2.98 1.58
C THR A 482 -1.48 2.17 2.52
N ALA A 483 -0.69 1.24 1.99
CA ALA A 483 0.32 0.50 2.77
C ALA A 483 1.32 1.43 3.47
N TYR A 484 1.85 2.43 2.74
CA TYR A 484 2.75 3.42 3.30
C TYR A 484 2.13 4.23 4.46
N VAL A 485 0.87 4.64 4.31
CA VAL A 485 0.13 5.36 5.37
C VAL A 485 -0.20 4.44 6.54
N ALA A 486 -0.60 3.20 6.29
CA ALA A 486 -0.85 2.20 7.33
C ALA A 486 0.40 1.96 8.19
N GLU A 487 1.57 1.77 7.56
CA GLU A 487 2.86 1.70 8.25
C GLU A 487 3.13 2.95 9.08
N GLN A 488 2.96 4.15 8.52
CA GLN A 488 3.17 5.42 9.23
C GLN A 488 2.36 5.48 10.54
N TRP A 489 1.16 4.91 10.53
CA TRP A 489 0.24 4.98 11.65
C TRP A 489 0.12 3.66 12.45
N GLY A 490 0.94 2.65 12.16
CA GLY A 490 0.95 1.39 12.91
C GLY A 490 -0.30 0.53 12.72
N ARG A 491 -0.88 0.54 11.53
CA ARG A 491 -1.97 -0.36 11.12
C ARG A 491 -1.38 -1.54 10.35
N ARG A 492 -2.05 -2.69 10.45
CA ARG A 492 -1.78 -3.84 9.59
C ARG A 492 -2.35 -3.56 8.21
N TRP A 493 -1.71 -4.03 7.15
CA TRP A 493 -2.18 -3.76 5.79
C TRP A 493 -2.08 -4.97 4.86
N ILE A 494 -3.05 -5.02 3.94
CA ILE A 494 -3.07 -5.85 2.75
C ILE A 494 -3.31 -4.92 1.56
N THR A 495 -2.47 -5.00 0.54
CA THR A 495 -2.61 -4.22 -0.69
C THR A 495 -2.53 -5.15 -1.90
N ILE A 496 -3.40 -4.93 -2.88
CA ILE A 496 -3.58 -5.82 -4.02
C ILE A 496 -3.48 -5.02 -5.31
N ASP A 497 -2.74 -5.53 -6.28
CA ASP A 497 -2.73 -5.00 -7.64
C ASP A 497 -2.63 -6.13 -8.65
N SER A 498 -3.22 -5.94 -9.84
CA SER A 498 -2.97 -6.81 -10.98
C SER A 498 -1.68 -6.44 -11.71
N SER A 499 -1.14 -5.24 -11.48
CA SER A 499 0.07 -4.73 -12.14
C SER A 499 1.34 -5.14 -11.41
N ARG A 500 2.24 -5.81 -12.14
CA ARG A 500 3.58 -6.18 -11.64
C ARG A 500 4.45 -4.96 -11.39
N VAL A 501 4.35 -3.96 -12.27
CA VAL A 501 5.06 -2.68 -12.11
C VAL A 501 4.58 -1.96 -10.85
N ALA A 502 3.27 -1.92 -10.59
CA ALA A 502 2.72 -1.30 -9.39
C ALA A 502 3.21 -1.97 -8.10
N VAL A 503 3.08 -3.31 -8.01
CA VAL A 503 3.60 -4.12 -6.90
C VAL A 503 5.10 -3.90 -6.72
N THR A 504 5.87 -3.91 -7.80
CA THR A 504 7.32 -3.70 -7.76
C THR A 504 7.70 -2.32 -7.23
N LEU A 505 7.04 -1.26 -7.70
CA LEU A 505 7.27 0.11 -7.22
C LEU A 505 6.84 0.29 -5.76
N ALA A 506 5.71 -0.30 -5.37
CA ALA A 506 5.22 -0.27 -4.00
C ALA A 506 6.16 -1.01 -3.04
N ARG A 507 6.60 -2.22 -3.41
CA ARG A 507 7.61 -3.01 -2.68
C ARG A 507 8.86 -2.20 -2.47
N HIS A 508 9.43 -1.69 -3.56
CA HIS A 508 10.63 -0.90 -3.56
C HIS A 508 10.51 0.37 -2.67
N ARG A 509 9.35 1.05 -2.72
CA ARG A 509 9.05 2.21 -1.86
C ARG A 509 9.04 1.85 -0.37
N LEU A 510 8.44 0.72 0.01
CA LEU A 510 8.31 0.30 1.41
C LEU A 510 9.64 -0.20 2.00
N MET A 511 10.47 -0.89 1.21
CA MET A 511 11.76 -1.46 1.66
C MET A 511 12.73 -0.43 2.23
N GLY A 512 12.85 0.75 1.61
CA GLY A 512 13.71 1.84 2.07
C GLY A 512 12.97 2.94 2.84
N ALA A 513 11.67 2.79 3.09
CA ALA A 513 10.86 3.85 3.71
C ALA A 513 11.33 4.17 5.14
N LYS A 514 11.41 5.48 5.42
CA LYS A 514 11.63 6.00 6.77
C LYS A 514 10.34 6.61 7.30
N TYR A 515 9.95 6.21 8.50
CA TYR A 515 8.77 6.66 9.22
C TYR A 515 9.16 7.45 10.48
N SER A 516 8.21 8.23 11.01
CA SER A 516 8.37 8.78 12.36
C SER A 516 8.18 7.67 13.39
N ALA A 517 9.07 7.62 14.38
CA ALA A 517 8.90 6.78 15.56
C ALA A 517 8.03 7.54 16.56
N TYR A 518 6.94 6.94 17.02
CA TYR A 518 6.02 7.54 17.98
C TYR A 518 6.13 6.88 19.34
N LEU A 519 5.82 7.63 20.41
CA LEU A 519 5.72 7.06 21.75
C LEU A 519 4.46 6.19 21.82
N LEU A 520 4.65 4.86 21.97
CA LEU A 520 3.55 3.94 22.24
C LEU A 520 2.96 4.24 23.62
N ALA A 521 1.64 4.28 23.73
CA ALA A 521 0.98 4.46 25.02
C ALA A 521 1.38 3.35 26.01
N ASP A 522 1.62 2.14 25.49
CA ASP A 522 2.11 0.99 26.26
C ASP A 522 3.63 0.84 26.23
N SER A 523 4.41 1.93 26.32
CA SER A 523 5.86 1.86 26.60
C SER A 523 6.23 2.60 27.88
N PRO A 524 7.39 2.32 28.51
CA PRO A 524 7.85 3.07 29.68
C PRO A 524 7.91 4.58 29.44
N GLU A 525 8.44 5.02 28.28
CA GLU A 525 8.49 6.42 27.89
C GLU A 525 7.10 7.01 27.62
N GLY A 526 6.22 6.24 26.99
CA GLY A 526 4.86 6.69 26.70
C GLY A 526 4.02 6.86 27.96
N ARG A 527 4.06 5.89 28.89
CA ARG A 527 3.39 6.00 30.18
C ARG A 527 3.93 7.15 31.02
N ALA A 528 5.24 7.39 30.99
CA ALA A 528 5.85 8.56 31.60
C ALA A 528 5.31 9.86 31.00
N LYS A 529 5.19 9.93 29.67
CA LYS A 529 4.65 11.10 28.98
C LYS A 529 3.16 11.30 29.24
N GLU A 530 2.37 10.24 29.26
CA GLU A 530 0.94 10.28 29.56
C GLU A 530 0.67 10.72 31.00
N ALA A 531 1.47 10.25 31.96
CA ALA A 531 1.41 10.69 33.37
C ALA A 531 1.77 12.18 33.52
N GLU A 532 2.78 12.67 32.78
CA GLU A 532 3.14 14.10 32.73
C GLU A 532 1.96 14.95 32.20
N LEU A 533 1.34 14.52 31.10
CA LEU A 533 0.26 15.27 30.44
C LEU A 533 -1.04 15.25 31.25
N SER A 534 -1.38 14.11 31.85
CA SER A 534 -2.61 13.93 32.63
C SER A 534 -2.49 14.38 34.09
N GLN A 535 -1.27 14.66 34.55
CA GLN A 535 -0.94 14.90 35.97
C GLN A 535 -1.37 13.75 36.89
N GLN A 536 -1.45 12.52 36.36
CA GLN A 536 -1.76 11.31 37.12
C GLN A 536 -0.47 10.60 37.57
N PRO A 537 -0.54 9.74 38.61
CA PRO A 537 0.59 8.91 39.01
C PRO A 537 1.07 8.03 37.85
N LEU A 538 2.40 7.85 37.75
CA LEU A 538 3.01 6.97 36.77
C LEU A 538 2.61 5.51 37.00
N ASP A 539 2.04 4.87 35.98
CA ASP A 539 1.84 3.42 35.95
C ASP A 539 3.18 2.70 35.78
N ARG A 540 3.52 1.84 36.76
CA ARG A 540 4.77 1.06 36.82
C ARG A 540 4.58 -0.43 36.57
N SER A 541 3.41 -0.85 36.08
CA SER A 541 3.21 -2.23 35.64
C SER A 541 4.19 -2.59 34.51
N PRO A 542 4.47 -3.88 34.24
CA PRO A 542 5.19 -4.29 33.04
C PRO A 542 4.48 -3.79 31.76
N SER A 543 5.27 -3.49 30.72
CA SER A 543 4.78 -3.04 29.42
C SER A 543 5.08 -4.12 28.38
N ASN A 544 4.11 -4.39 27.51
CA ASN A 544 4.23 -5.35 26.43
C ASN A 544 4.50 -4.65 25.09
N HIS A 545 4.58 -3.32 25.08
CA HIS A 545 4.70 -2.51 23.85
C HIS A 545 3.53 -2.73 22.89
N ASP A 546 2.33 -3.00 23.44
CA ASP A 546 1.14 -3.29 22.65
C ASP A 546 0.66 -2.06 21.86
N ILE A 547 0.83 -2.13 20.53
CA ILE A 547 0.41 -1.09 19.59
C ILE A 547 -1.09 -0.80 19.66
N ARG A 548 -1.94 -1.76 20.06
CA ARG A 548 -3.40 -1.55 20.18
C ARG A 548 -3.80 -0.57 21.27
N ARG A 549 -2.92 -0.31 22.24
CA ARG A 549 -3.13 0.78 23.21
C ARG A 549 -2.92 2.17 22.59
N GLY A 550 -2.42 2.21 21.35
CA GLY A 550 -2.21 3.39 20.55
C GLY A 550 -0.92 4.14 20.91
N PHE A 551 -0.87 5.39 20.48
CA PHE A 551 0.24 6.31 20.78
C PHE A 551 -0.14 7.27 21.90
N VAL A 552 0.85 7.99 22.43
CA VAL A 552 0.61 9.19 23.24
C VAL A 552 0.35 10.36 22.29
N TYR A 553 -0.81 10.99 22.39
CA TYR A 553 -1.26 12.06 21.49
C TYR A 553 -1.28 13.43 22.17
N GLU A 554 -1.05 14.48 21.39
CA GLU A 554 -1.38 15.84 21.80
C GLU A 554 -2.89 15.96 22.09
N ARG A 555 -3.22 16.76 23.11
CA ARG A 555 -4.60 17.08 23.48
C ARG A 555 -4.80 18.57 23.60
N VAL A 556 -5.97 19.05 23.19
CA VAL A 556 -6.35 20.45 23.30
C VAL A 556 -7.58 20.61 24.19
N PRO A 557 -7.64 21.64 25.04
CA PRO A 557 -8.82 21.88 25.86
C PRO A 557 -10.01 22.25 24.97
N HIS A 558 -11.22 21.90 25.42
CA HIS A 558 -12.48 22.28 24.80
C HIS A 558 -13.39 22.91 25.87
N ILE A 559 -13.03 24.12 26.27
CA ILE A 559 -13.78 24.90 27.26
C ILE A 559 -14.99 25.55 26.56
N THR A 560 -16.18 25.18 27.00
CA THR A 560 -17.44 25.68 26.45
C THR A 560 -18.16 26.58 27.46
N LEU A 561 -19.10 27.39 26.97
CA LEU A 561 -20.02 28.13 27.84
C LEU A 561 -20.71 27.18 28.83
N LYS A 562 -21.13 26.00 28.35
CA LYS A 562 -21.83 24.99 29.14
C LYS A 562 -20.93 24.43 30.26
N SER A 563 -19.66 24.15 29.98
CA SER A 563 -18.74 23.61 31.00
C SER A 563 -18.51 24.62 32.12
N ILE A 564 -18.35 25.92 31.81
CA ILE A 564 -18.19 26.97 32.83
C ILE A 564 -19.50 27.21 33.59
N ALA A 565 -20.63 27.36 32.89
CA ALA A 565 -21.90 27.68 33.51
C ALA A 565 -22.42 26.57 34.44
N ASN A 566 -22.06 25.30 34.18
CA ASN A 566 -22.46 24.18 35.02
C ASN A 566 -21.40 23.75 36.04
N ASN A 567 -20.23 24.41 36.08
CA ASN A 567 -19.15 24.05 36.99
C ASN A 567 -19.50 24.38 38.45
N PRO A 568 -19.66 23.39 39.34
CA PRO A 568 -20.00 23.62 40.75
C PRO A 568 -18.84 24.21 41.57
N ASP A 569 -17.61 24.10 41.08
CA ASP A 569 -16.41 24.61 41.76
C ASP A 569 -16.26 26.13 41.58
N ILE A 570 -16.99 26.76 40.63
CA ILE A 570 -16.97 28.21 40.42
C ILE A 570 -17.98 28.88 41.35
N LYS A 571 -17.47 29.73 42.24
CA LYS A 571 -18.22 30.48 43.25
C LYS A 571 -17.83 31.95 43.24
N GLU A 572 -18.75 32.80 43.69
CA GLU A 572 -18.50 34.23 43.85
C GLU A 572 -17.42 34.47 44.93
N GLY A 573 -16.53 35.43 44.68
CA GLY A 573 -15.41 35.77 45.57
C GLY A 573 -14.12 34.98 45.38
N MET A 574 -14.08 34.00 44.47
CA MET A 574 -12.84 33.29 44.11
C MET A 574 -11.85 34.20 43.38
N THR A 575 -10.55 33.96 43.58
CA THR A 575 -9.50 34.64 42.81
C THR A 575 -9.49 34.14 41.37
N ARG A 576 -8.86 34.91 40.47
CA ARG A 576 -8.76 34.53 39.06
C ARG A 576 -8.08 33.17 38.88
N GLU A 577 -7.00 32.93 39.62
CA GLU A 577 -6.25 31.66 39.60
C GLU A 577 -7.12 30.48 40.06
N GLN A 578 -7.93 30.66 41.10
CA GLN A 578 -8.83 29.61 41.59
C GLN A 578 -9.91 29.27 40.55
N ILE A 579 -10.45 30.29 39.86
CA ILE A 579 -11.43 30.10 38.80
C ILE A 579 -10.80 29.40 37.60
N ASP A 580 -9.63 29.84 37.15
CA ASP A 580 -8.95 29.23 36.00
C ASP A 580 -8.58 27.76 36.30
N LYS A 581 -8.15 27.46 37.54
CA LYS A 581 -7.96 26.08 38.00
C LYS A 581 -9.26 25.28 38.00
N ALA A 582 -10.38 25.85 38.43
CA ALA A 582 -11.68 25.20 38.39
C ALA A 582 -12.16 24.95 36.95
N ILE A 583 -11.95 25.90 36.04
CA ILE A 583 -12.28 25.73 34.61
C ILE A 583 -11.46 24.60 34.01
N ASN A 584 -10.13 24.61 34.20
CA ASN A 584 -9.24 23.60 33.64
C ASN A 584 -9.52 22.20 34.19
N LYS A 585 -9.83 22.08 35.48
CA LYS A 585 -10.19 20.81 36.11
C LYS A 585 -11.45 20.17 35.51
N HIS A 586 -12.40 20.97 35.03
CA HIS A 586 -13.65 20.51 34.41
C HIS A 586 -13.66 20.71 32.89
N ALA A 587 -12.51 20.99 32.29
CA ALA A 587 -12.39 21.11 30.85
C ALA A 587 -12.41 19.72 30.23
N GLU A 588 -13.20 19.55 29.17
CA GLU A 588 -13.07 18.42 28.27
C GLU A 588 -11.82 18.63 27.40
N TYR A 589 -11.23 17.55 26.92
CA TYR A 589 -10.06 17.59 26.04
C TYR A 589 -10.34 16.79 24.78
N GLU A 590 -9.94 17.35 23.64
CA GLU A 590 -9.98 16.67 22.35
C GLU A 590 -8.60 16.10 22.05
N THR A 591 -8.56 14.83 21.63
CA THR A 591 -7.33 14.16 21.19
C THR A 591 -7.04 14.51 19.73
N LEU A 592 -5.79 14.87 19.44
CA LEU A 592 -5.31 15.11 18.08
C LEU A 592 -4.66 13.83 17.53
N TYR A 593 -5.46 12.98 16.88
CA TYR A 593 -5.03 11.66 16.39
C TYR A 593 -3.93 11.72 15.30
N ASP A 594 -3.81 12.85 14.61
CA ASP A 594 -2.75 13.16 13.63
C ASP A 594 -1.47 13.73 14.29
N ARG A 595 -1.45 13.85 15.63
CA ARG A 595 -0.33 14.43 16.38
C ARG A 595 0.12 13.58 17.57
N PRO A 596 0.61 12.36 17.33
CA PRO A 596 1.33 11.60 18.33
C PRO A 596 2.68 12.26 18.66
N TYR A 597 3.12 12.10 19.91
CA TYR A 597 4.45 12.54 20.33
C TYR A 597 5.53 11.65 19.71
N GLU A 598 6.52 12.28 19.05
CA GLU A 598 7.64 11.57 18.43
C GLU A 598 8.70 11.11 19.45
N ASN A 599 9.18 9.88 19.27
CA ASN A 599 10.38 9.37 19.89
C ASN A 599 11.62 9.76 19.07
N LYS A 600 12.23 10.90 19.42
CA LYS A 600 13.44 11.41 18.74
C LYS A 600 14.69 10.53 18.88
N LYS A 601 14.66 9.51 19.74
CA LYS A 601 15.77 8.57 19.96
C LYS A 601 15.76 7.39 19.00
N ALA A 602 14.72 7.24 18.17
CA ALA A 602 14.58 6.13 17.25
C ALA A 602 14.35 6.60 15.81
N VAL A 603 14.76 5.78 14.85
CA VAL A 603 14.36 5.83 13.45
C VAL A 603 13.49 4.61 13.20
N ARG A 604 12.38 4.78 12.50
CA ARG A 604 11.48 3.67 12.21
C ARG A 604 11.50 3.33 10.72
N VAL A 605 11.56 2.03 10.42
CA VAL A 605 11.35 1.45 9.10
C VAL A 605 10.03 0.67 9.07
N ALA A 606 9.63 0.17 7.90
CA ALA A 606 8.45 -0.68 7.78
C ALA A 606 8.63 -1.98 8.58
N GLY A 607 7.52 -2.55 9.06
CA GLY A 607 7.50 -3.92 9.58
C GLY A 607 7.76 -4.97 8.50
N ALA A 608 7.91 -6.23 8.92
CA ALA A 608 8.01 -7.34 7.99
C ALA A 608 6.77 -7.46 7.09
N PHE A 609 6.99 -7.72 5.81
CA PHE A 609 5.92 -7.93 4.85
C PHE A 609 6.29 -8.98 3.80
N THR A 610 5.26 -9.58 3.20
CA THR A 610 5.38 -10.58 2.15
C THR A 610 4.94 -10.02 0.81
N VAL A 611 5.57 -10.52 -0.25
CA VAL A 611 5.07 -10.42 -1.64
C VAL A 611 4.42 -11.76 -1.96
N GLU A 612 3.22 -11.73 -2.51
CA GLU A 612 2.40 -12.93 -2.72
C GLU A 612 1.74 -12.87 -4.11
N SER A 613 1.31 -14.02 -4.65
CA SER A 613 0.62 -14.08 -5.94
C SER A 613 -0.45 -15.18 -6.00
N LEU A 614 -1.35 -15.11 -6.97
CA LEU A 614 -2.39 -16.13 -7.21
C LEU A 614 -1.93 -17.33 -8.06
N SER A 615 -0.65 -17.42 -8.46
CA SER A 615 -0.28 -18.23 -9.61
C SER A 615 0.19 -19.66 -9.34
N PRO A 616 -0.06 -20.63 -10.27
CA PRO A 616 -0.95 -20.53 -11.44
C PRO A 616 -1.85 -21.73 -11.78
N HIS A 617 -3.13 -21.38 -11.96
CA HIS A 617 -3.86 -21.35 -13.23
C HIS A 617 -3.36 -22.26 -14.37
N ARG A 618 -3.98 -23.44 -14.47
CA ARG A 618 -4.01 -24.28 -15.67
C ARG A 618 -4.64 -23.52 -16.85
N SER A 619 -4.08 -23.65 -18.05
CA SER A 619 -4.85 -23.49 -19.28
C SER A 619 -5.90 -24.61 -19.33
N VAL A 620 -7.16 -24.22 -19.42
CA VAL A 620 -8.30 -25.12 -19.36
C VAL A 620 -8.48 -25.75 -20.74
N SER A 621 -8.27 -27.07 -20.83
CA SER A 621 -8.76 -27.87 -21.96
C SER A 621 -10.27 -27.67 -22.14
N PHE A 622 -10.73 -27.41 -23.38
CA PHE A 622 -12.09 -27.38 -24.00
C PHE A 622 -13.42 -27.42 -23.18
N ASP A 623 -13.46 -27.83 -21.91
CA ASP A 623 -14.68 -28.12 -21.13
C ASP A 623 -14.61 -27.68 -19.63
N GLN A 624 -14.35 -26.40 -19.30
CA GLN A 624 -14.78 -25.85 -17.98
C GLN A 624 -15.44 -24.48 -18.05
N GLU A 625 -16.36 -24.26 -17.11
CA GLU A 625 -17.22 -23.08 -16.98
C GLU A 625 -16.50 -21.93 -16.27
N VAL A 626 -16.02 -20.96 -17.05
CA VAL A 626 -15.67 -19.60 -16.60
C VAL A 626 -16.95 -18.90 -16.06
N PRO A 627 -16.88 -18.05 -15.01
CA PRO A 627 -18.03 -17.32 -14.48
C PRO A 627 -18.82 -16.59 -15.58
N ALA A 628 -20.14 -16.59 -15.49
CA ALA A 628 -21.02 -16.05 -16.53
C ALA A 628 -20.77 -14.55 -16.82
N SER A 629 -20.33 -13.79 -15.81
CA SER A 629 -19.95 -12.38 -15.94
C SER A 629 -18.72 -12.16 -16.82
N GLU A 630 -17.70 -13.01 -16.69
CA GLU A 630 -16.47 -12.94 -17.50
C GLU A 630 -16.72 -13.47 -18.92
N LYS A 631 -17.49 -14.56 -19.07
CA LYS A 631 -17.91 -15.07 -20.41
C LYS A 631 -18.68 -14.03 -21.24
N ALA A 632 -19.48 -13.18 -20.58
CA ALA A 632 -20.26 -12.14 -21.23
C ALA A 632 -19.41 -10.94 -21.69
N ALA A 633 -18.25 -10.71 -21.06
CA ALA A 633 -17.28 -9.69 -21.44
C ALA A 633 -16.20 -10.20 -22.42
N GLU A 634 -15.98 -11.51 -22.48
CA GLU A 634 -14.97 -12.17 -23.32
C GLU A 634 -15.39 -12.44 -24.79
N MET A 635 -16.63 -12.12 -25.19
CA MET A 635 -17.09 -12.40 -26.56
C MET A 635 -16.35 -11.55 -27.60
N MET A 636 -15.23 -12.07 -28.12
CA MET A 636 -14.55 -11.53 -29.30
C MET A 636 -15.49 -11.50 -30.52
N PRO A 637 -15.33 -10.53 -31.45
CA PRO A 637 -16.11 -10.48 -32.68
C PRO A 637 -15.92 -11.68 -33.62
N SER A 638 -14.86 -12.50 -33.46
CA SER A 638 -14.43 -13.52 -34.41
C SER A 638 -14.87 -14.96 -34.09
N GLY A 639 -15.29 -15.26 -32.85
CA GLY A 639 -15.74 -16.60 -32.46
C GLY A 639 -14.66 -17.70 -32.41
N ALA A 640 -13.36 -17.36 -32.44
CA ALA A 640 -12.24 -18.30 -32.27
C ALA A 640 -11.75 -18.34 -30.80
N SER A 641 -11.26 -19.49 -30.35
CA SER A 641 -10.74 -19.66 -28.98
C SER A 641 -9.36 -18.98 -28.77
N TYR A 642 -9.03 -18.65 -27.52
CA TYR A 642 -7.73 -18.07 -27.13
C TYR A 642 -6.56 -18.90 -27.66
N GLU A 643 -6.62 -20.22 -27.45
CA GLU A 643 -5.62 -21.17 -27.88
C GLU A 643 -5.43 -21.18 -29.40
N GLU A 644 -6.52 -21.23 -30.17
CA GLU A 644 -6.47 -21.21 -31.64
C GLU A 644 -5.80 -19.93 -32.16
N THR A 645 -6.16 -18.78 -31.59
CA THR A 645 -5.64 -17.47 -31.98
C THR A 645 -4.13 -17.38 -31.73
N ILE A 646 -3.67 -17.85 -30.57
CA ILE A 646 -2.23 -17.86 -30.26
C ILE A 646 -1.49 -18.83 -31.18
N LEU A 647 -1.99 -20.04 -31.38
CA LEU A 647 -1.32 -21.04 -32.23
C LEU A 647 -1.22 -20.58 -33.69
N GLU A 648 -2.22 -19.88 -34.22
CA GLU A 648 -2.14 -19.25 -35.55
C GLU A 648 -1.05 -18.19 -35.62
N HIS A 649 -0.94 -17.34 -34.59
CA HIS A 649 0.14 -16.36 -34.50
C HIS A 649 1.51 -17.02 -34.34
N VAL A 650 1.63 -18.10 -33.57
CA VAL A 650 2.89 -18.87 -33.45
C VAL A 650 3.29 -19.44 -34.81
N LYS A 651 2.34 -19.97 -35.58
CA LYS A 651 2.61 -20.49 -36.94
C LYS A 651 3.05 -19.39 -37.90
N LYS A 652 2.39 -18.23 -37.87
CA LYS A 652 2.61 -17.12 -38.83
C LYS A 652 3.83 -16.29 -38.48
N ALA A 653 3.98 -15.96 -37.20
CA ALA A 653 5.09 -15.18 -36.70
C ALA A 653 6.28 -16.08 -36.38
N GLY A 654 6.13 -17.18 -35.67
CA GLY A 654 7.27 -17.95 -35.13
C GLY A 654 7.92 -17.27 -33.93
N VAL A 655 8.90 -17.93 -33.30
CA VAL A 655 9.46 -17.55 -31.99
C VAL A 655 10.87 -16.97 -32.13
N GLN A 656 11.15 -15.82 -31.52
CA GLN A 656 12.43 -15.10 -31.63
C GLN A 656 13.23 -15.07 -30.31
N ASN A 657 14.52 -14.77 -30.40
CA ASN A 657 15.41 -14.55 -29.25
C ASN A 657 15.62 -13.07 -28.88
N GLY A 658 14.86 -12.14 -29.47
CA GLY A 658 14.84 -10.74 -29.02
C GLY A 658 15.90 -9.78 -29.59
N TYR A 659 17.05 -10.24 -30.12
CA TYR A 659 18.14 -9.32 -30.52
C TYR A 659 18.61 -9.44 -32.00
N ARG A 660 18.06 -10.37 -32.79
CA ARG A 660 18.30 -10.49 -34.25
C ARG A 660 17.05 -11.02 -35.00
N ASN A 661 17.06 -10.99 -36.34
CA ASN A 661 16.06 -11.63 -37.21
C ASN A 661 16.08 -13.19 -37.14
N GLU A 662 16.63 -13.77 -36.07
CA GLU A 662 16.71 -15.21 -35.83
C GLU A 662 15.38 -15.68 -35.21
N ARG A 663 14.72 -16.64 -35.86
CA ARG A 663 13.32 -16.96 -35.60
C ARG A 663 13.06 -18.44 -35.88
N LEU A 664 12.50 -19.15 -34.91
CA LEU A 664 11.99 -20.50 -35.07
C LEU A 664 10.68 -20.42 -35.87
N GLN A 665 10.74 -20.85 -37.13
CA GLN A 665 9.62 -20.86 -38.06
C GLN A 665 9.02 -22.27 -38.13
N PHE A 666 7.70 -22.32 -38.32
CA PHE A 666 6.96 -23.57 -38.39
C PHE A 666 6.42 -23.79 -39.80
N GLU A 667 6.56 -25.01 -40.32
CA GLU A 667 5.84 -25.47 -41.51
C GLU A 667 4.37 -25.75 -41.15
N SER A 668 4.15 -26.41 -40.02
CA SER A 668 2.83 -26.65 -39.44
C SER A 668 2.85 -26.50 -37.93
N VAL A 669 1.69 -26.16 -37.37
CA VAL A 669 1.38 -26.19 -35.93
C VAL A 669 0.02 -26.85 -35.83
N GLU A 670 -0.05 -28.02 -35.20
CA GLU A 670 -1.26 -28.85 -35.12
C GLU A 670 -1.69 -28.99 -33.65
N PRO A 671 -2.94 -28.64 -33.29
CA PRO A 671 -3.43 -28.79 -31.93
C PRO A 671 -3.53 -30.28 -31.55
N VAL A 672 -3.31 -30.57 -30.26
CA VAL A 672 -3.36 -31.94 -29.72
C VAL A 672 -4.28 -32.01 -28.51
N SER A 673 -4.87 -33.19 -28.27
CA SER A 673 -5.72 -33.43 -27.10
C SER A 673 -4.90 -33.75 -25.83
N GLY A 674 -3.97 -32.85 -25.48
CA GLY A 674 -3.24 -32.91 -24.21
C GLY A 674 -3.97 -32.15 -23.11
N ARG A 675 -3.62 -32.44 -21.85
CA ARG A 675 -4.10 -31.72 -20.66
C ARG A 675 -3.38 -30.37 -20.48
N ILE A 676 -2.12 -30.29 -20.87
CA ILE A 676 -1.24 -29.12 -20.77
C ILE A 676 -0.49 -28.89 -22.09
N LEU A 677 -0.07 -29.96 -22.77
CA LEU A 677 0.44 -29.87 -24.12
C LEU A 677 -0.71 -29.48 -25.08
N THR A 678 -0.62 -28.29 -25.67
CA THR A 678 -1.69 -27.70 -26.50
C THR A 678 -1.53 -28.04 -27.98
N ALA A 679 -0.29 -28.07 -28.48
CA ALA A 679 0.00 -28.31 -29.89
C ALA A 679 1.37 -28.95 -30.13
N VAL A 680 1.57 -29.47 -31.34
CA VAL A 680 2.88 -29.88 -31.86
C VAL A 680 3.14 -29.18 -33.19
N GLY A 681 4.26 -28.48 -33.27
CA GLY A 681 4.76 -27.82 -34.47
C GLY A 681 5.89 -28.59 -35.16
N ILE A 682 5.95 -28.50 -36.48
CA ILE A 682 7.07 -28.99 -37.30
C ILE A 682 7.88 -27.78 -37.75
N ARG A 683 9.17 -27.76 -37.41
CA ARG A 683 10.06 -26.65 -37.76
C ARG A 683 10.35 -26.65 -39.26
N LYS A 684 10.31 -25.46 -39.86
CA LYS A 684 10.68 -25.22 -41.25
C LYS A 684 12.21 -25.21 -41.40
N ASP A 685 12.73 -25.87 -42.44
CA ASP A 685 14.15 -25.91 -42.80
C ASP A 685 15.07 -26.42 -41.65
N ALA A 686 14.63 -27.43 -40.89
CA ALA A 686 15.41 -27.99 -39.78
C ALA A 686 16.69 -28.69 -40.28
N GLU A 687 17.84 -28.27 -39.77
CA GLU A 687 19.14 -28.89 -40.06
C GLU A 687 19.32 -30.20 -39.27
N GLU A 688 20.11 -31.13 -39.83
CA GLU A 688 20.37 -32.42 -39.21
C GLU A 688 21.09 -32.24 -37.86
N GLY A 689 20.46 -32.69 -36.76
CA GLY A 689 20.93 -32.49 -35.39
C GLY A 689 20.26 -31.34 -34.62
N THR A 690 19.37 -30.59 -35.25
CA THR A 690 18.57 -29.53 -34.58
C THR A 690 17.12 -29.98 -34.29
N PRO A 691 16.40 -29.37 -33.33
CA PRO A 691 15.03 -29.78 -32.99
C PRO A 691 14.08 -29.61 -34.18
N ALA A 692 13.47 -30.72 -34.64
CA ALA A 692 12.59 -30.74 -35.80
C ALA A 692 11.10 -30.77 -35.39
N ARG A 693 10.77 -31.48 -34.31
CA ARG A 693 9.40 -31.57 -33.74
C ARG A 693 9.34 -30.83 -32.42
N VAL A 694 8.46 -29.83 -32.35
CA VAL A 694 8.40 -28.88 -31.24
C VAL A 694 7.04 -28.98 -30.55
N GLY A 695 6.99 -29.38 -29.29
CA GLY A 695 5.78 -29.30 -28.46
C GLY A 695 5.51 -27.86 -28.06
N ILE A 696 4.24 -27.49 -27.92
CA ILE A 696 3.80 -26.15 -27.49
C ILE A 696 2.81 -26.34 -26.36
N ALA A 697 3.15 -25.88 -25.16
CA ALA A 697 2.25 -25.77 -24.03
C ALA A 697 1.92 -24.30 -23.81
N LEU A 698 0.65 -23.95 -23.91
CA LEU A 698 0.17 -22.59 -23.71
C LEU A 698 -0.23 -22.40 -22.26
N GLY A 699 0.41 -21.44 -21.59
CA GLY A 699 0.06 -20.98 -20.26
C GLY A 699 -1.31 -20.28 -20.23
N PRO A 700 -1.77 -19.87 -19.05
CA PRO A 700 -3.08 -19.22 -18.92
C PRO A 700 -3.14 -17.90 -19.69
N GLU A 701 -4.31 -17.57 -20.23
CA GLU A 701 -4.57 -16.27 -20.86
C GLU A 701 -4.35 -15.11 -19.88
N TYR A 702 -4.72 -15.33 -18.62
CA TYR A 702 -4.55 -14.39 -17.52
C TYR A 702 -3.83 -15.09 -16.38
N GLY A 703 -2.68 -14.55 -15.95
CA GLY A 703 -1.83 -15.14 -14.92
C GLY A 703 -0.48 -15.56 -15.47
N THR A 704 0.25 -16.33 -14.66
CA THR A 704 1.67 -16.62 -14.92
C THR A 704 1.88 -18.10 -15.19
N VAL A 705 3.02 -18.46 -15.74
CA VAL A 705 3.47 -19.86 -15.80
C VAL A 705 4.43 -20.12 -14.65
N ASP A 706 4.22 -21.17 -13.87
CA ASP A 706 5.11 -21.60 -12.77
C ASP A 706 5.93 -22.85 -13.11
N SER A 707 6.69 -23.31 -12.12
CA SER A 707 7.50 -24.51 -12.21
C SER A 707 6.64 -25.79 -12.38
N LEU A 708 5.49 -25.88 -11.71
CA LEU A 708 4.62 -27.05 -11.76
C LEU A 708 3.98 -27.23 -13.14
N PHE A 709 3.51 -26.15 -13.76
CA PHE A 709 3.01 -26.12 -15.13
C PHE A 709 4.08 -26.65 -16.10
N ILE A 710 5.32 -26.15 -15.98
CA ILE A 710 6.45 -26.56 -16.83
C ILE A 710 6.78 -28.05 -16.65
N LYS A 711 6.90 -28.52 -15.40
CA LYS A 711 7.17 -29.93 -15.08
C LYS A 711 6.09 -30.85 -15.66
N ASN A 712 4.82 -30.48 -15.51
CA ASN A 712 3.70 -31.27 -16.00
C ASN A 712 3.61 -31.24 -17.54
N ALA A 713 3.83 -30.09 -18.17
CA ALA A 713 3.90 -29.94 -19.63
C ALA A 713 4.99 -30.85 -20.23
N ALA A 714 6.17 -30.86 -19.63
CA ALA A 714 7.27 -31.71 -20.08
C ALA A 714 6.99 -33.20 -19.84
N ARG A 715 6.43 -33.55 -18.68
CA ARG A 715 6.03 -34.95 -18.38
C ARG A 715 5.00 -35.46 -19.38
N GLU A 716 4.04 -34.62 -19.77
CA GLU A 716 3.06 -34.95 -20.80
C GLU A 716 3.70 -35.04 -22.19
N SER A 717 4.57 -34.10 -22.55
CA SER A 717 5.29 -34.09 -23.82
C SER A 717 6.13 -35.35 -24.03
N LEU A 718 6.77 -35.87 -22.97
CA LEU A 718 7.51 -37.14 -23.00
C LEU A 718 6.63 -38.36 -23.28
N ARG A 719 5.32 -38.27 -23.01
CA ARG A 719 4.34 -39.32 -23.35
C ARG A 719 3.75 -39.13 -24.75
N PHE A 720 3.97 -37.98 -25.38
CA PHE A 720 3.36 -37.57 -26.64
C PHE A 720 4.34 -37.66 -27.83
N GLY A 721 4.59 -38.88 -28.33
CA GLY A 721 5.47 -39.12 -29.48
C GLY A 721 6.92 -38.64 -29.29
N LYS A 722 7.68 -38.52 -30.38
CA LYS A 722 9.03 -37.94 -30.35
C LYS A 722 8.92 -36.42 -30.51
N ILE A 723 9.00 -35.69 -29.40
CA ILE A 723 9.15 -34.22 -29.35
C ILE A 723 10.61 -33.94 -29.00
N ASP A 724 11.27 -33.11 -29.80
CA ASP A 724 12.69 -32.77 -29.65
C ASP A 724 12.90 -31.51 -28.78
N LEU A 725 11.90 -30.62 -28.73
CA LEU A 725 11.91 -29.36 -27.99
C LEU A 725 10.49 -29.01 -27.52
N LEU A 726 10.32 -28.49 -26.32
CA LEU A 726 9.05 -27.99 -25.79
C LEU A 726 9.11 -26.48 -25.58
N LEU A 727 8.18 -25.75 -26.19
CA LEU A 727 7.96 -24.33 -25.93
C LEU A 727 6.86 -24.16 -24.89
N ILE A 728 7.17 -23.42 -23.84
CA ILE A 728 6.21 -23.00 -22.84
C ILE A 728 5.88 -21.54 -23.12
N LEU A 729 4.66 -21.26 -23.55
CA LEU A 729 4.24 -19.91 -23.92
C LEU A 729 3.49 -19.27 -22.75
N GLY A 730 3.92 -18.10 -22.31
CA GLY A 730 3.25 -17.35 -21.24
C GLY A 730 3.31 -15.86 -21.48
N PHE A 731 2.26 -15.12 -21.12
CA PHE A 731 2.33 -13.65 -21.06
C PHE A 731 3.22 -13.18 -19.91
N ALA A 732 3.25 -13.97 -18.83
CA ALA A 732 4.11 -13.77 -17.67
C ALA A 732 4.60 -15.12 -17.11
N PHE A 733 5.74 -15.11 -16.43
CA PHE A 733 6.30 -16.26 -15.71
C PHE A 733 6.40 -15.91 -14.23
N ASP A 734 6.24 -16.92 -13.37
CA ASP A 734 6.61 -16.80 -11.96
C ASP A 734 8.13 -16.82 -11.83
N ALA A 735 8.67 -16.23 -10.75
CA ALA A 735 10.11 -16.14 -10.52
C ALA A 735 10.77 -17.52 -10.53
N ASN A 736 10.09 -18.54 -9.99
CA ASN A 736 10.59 -19.92 -9.86
C ASN A 736 10.37 -20.78 -11.10
N ALA A 737 9.76 -20.25 -12.17
CA ALA A 737 9.45 -21.03 -13.37
C ALA A 737 10.70 -21.68 -13.99
N THR A 738 11.87 -21.07 -13.82
CA THR A 738 13.17 -21.53 -14.29
C THR A 738 13.73 -22.71 -13.48
N GLU A 739 13.34 -22.90 -12.22
CA GLU A 739 13.77 -24.03 -11.39
C GLU A 739 13.20 -25.39 -11.84
N ALA A 740 12.15 -25.39 -12.67
CA ALA A 740 11.55 -26.63 -13.17
C ALA A 740 12.47 -27.43 -14.11
N THR A 741 13.52 -26.80 -14.63
CA THR A 741 14.44 -27.37 -15.62
C THR A 741 15.79 -27.65 -14.97
N ASN A 742 16.31 -28.86 -15.12
CA ASN A 742 17.65 -29.21 -14.68
C ASN A 742 18.68 -28.68 -15.68
N GLU A 743 19.78 -28.15 -15.15
CA GLU A 743 21.02 -27.92 -15.90
C GLU A 743 21.76 -29.25 -16.08
N ILE A 744 22.26 -29.53 -17.29
CA ILE A 744 23.30 -30.55 -17.50
C ILE A 744 24.50 -29.86 -18.14
N ASN A 745 25.59 -29.76 -17.38
CA ASN A 745 26.90 -29.37 -17.91
C ASN A 745 27.49 -30.56 -18.70
N GLU A 746 27.42 -30.58 -20.03
CA GLU A 746 28.23 -31.51 -20.84
C GLU A 746 29.57 -30.88 -21.22
N GLU A 747 30.69 -31.31 -20.61
CA GLU A 747 32.05 -30.84 -20.94
C GLU A 747 32.35 -30.86 -22.45
N ARG A 748 32.52 -29.69 -23.05
CA ARG A 748 33.05 -29.49 -24.40
C ARG A 748 34.30 -28.59 -24.40
N GLY A 749 35.43 -29.15 -23.93
CA GLY A 749 36.77 -28.59 -24.20
C GLY A 749 37.05 -27.17 -23.67
N GLU A 750 38.14 -26.56 -24.17
CA GLU A 750 38.85 -25.39 -23.60
C GLU A 750 38.09 -24.03 -23.60
N PHE A 751 36.76 -24.06 -23.76
CA PHE A 751 35.85 -22.94 -23.55
C PHE A 751 34.61 -23.44 -22.80
N SER A 752 34.21 -22.74 -21.75
CA SER A 752 33.08 -23.09 -20.89
C SER A 752 31.79 -23.33 -21.66
N VAL A 753 31.12 -24.42 -21.31
CA VAL A 753 29.94 -24.98 -21.97
C VAL A 753 28.70 -24.15 -21.62
N ILE A 754 27.83 -23.94 -22.60
CA ILE A 754 26.64 -23.09 -22.48
C ILE A 754 25.36 -23.95 -22.43
N GLN A 755 24.40 -23.49 -21.64
CA GLN A 755 23.30 -24.20 -20.97
C GLN A 755 22.12 -24.58 -21.89
N GLU A 756 21.81 -25.89 -22.02
CA GLU A 756 20.52 -26.40 -22.52
C GLU A 756 19.66 -26.89 -21.35
N ARG A 757 18.38 -26.48 -21.31
CA ARG A 757 17.46 -26.81 -20.22
C ARG A 757 16.72 -28.11 -20.49
N HIS A 758 16.76 -29.04 -19.53
CA HIS A 758 16.01 -30.29 -19.62
C HIS A 758 15.05 -30.49 -18.44
N VAL A 759 13.81 -30.87 -18.71
CA VAL A 759 12.98 -31.57 -17.72
C VAL A 759 13.12 -33.07 -18.01
N GLY A 760 14.03 -33.72 -17.27
CA GLY A 760 14.41 -35.10 -17.56
C GLY A 760 15.15 -35.22 -18.90
N LYS A 761 14.46 -35.71 -19.94
CA LYS A 761 15.01 -35.82 -21.32
C LYS A 761 14.45 -34.79 -22.30
N MET A 762 13.51 -33.95 -21.86
CA MET A 762 12.82 -32.99 -22.73
C MET A 762 13.52 -31.64 -22.67
N THR A 763 13.99 -31.12 -23.80
CA THR A 763 14.50 -29.74 -23.87
C THR A 763 13.34 -28.75 -23.77
N VAL A 764 13.44 -27.71 -22.92
CA VAL A 764 12.33 -26.76 -22.67
C VAL A 764 12.78 -25.30 -22.84
N LEU A 765 11.94 -24.48 -23.49
CA LEU A 765 12.14 -23.03 -23.62
C LEU A 765 10.92 -22.25 -23.15
N ASN A 766 11.16 -21.28 -22.28
CA ASN A 766 10.13 -20.34 -21.84
C ASN A 766 10.05 -19.18 -22.85
N VAL A 767 8.89 -19.00 -23.44
CA VAL A 767 8.60 -18.04 -24.50
C VAL A 767 7.61 -17.02 -23.97
N ARG A 768 8.06 -15.77 -23.85
CA ARG A 768 7.19 -14.66 -23.54
C ARG A 768 6.34 -14.28 -24.75
N MET A 769 5.03 -14.28 -24.56
CA MET A 769 4.08 -13.77 -25.53
C MET A 769 3.99 -12.26 -25.44
N ASN A 770 3.92 -11.60 -26.59
CA ASN A 770 3.68 -10.18 -26.66
C ASN A 770 2.22 -9.90 -26.28
N PRO A 771 1.96 -9.04 -25.29
CA PRO A 771 0.64 -8.60 -24.85
C PRO A 771 -0.27 -8.07 -25.97
N ASP A 772 0.28 -7.58 -27.08
CA ASP A 772 -0.47 -7.20 -28.28
C ASP A 772 -1.31 -8.37 -28.83
N LEU A 773 -0.89 -9.62 -28.60
CA LEU A 773 -1.64 -10.83 -28.96
C LEU A 773 -2.98 -10.96 -28.21
N ALA A 774 -3.05 -10.41 -26.99
CA ALA A 774 -4.28 -10.36 -26.22
C ALA A 774 -5.17 -9.17 -26.61
N MET A 775 -4.79 -8.33 -27.58
CA MET A 775 -5.57 -7.15 -28.00
C MET A 775 -6.39 -7.36 -29.30
N GLY A 776 -6.33 -8.54 -29.92
CA GLY A 776 -7.05 -8.86 -31.17
C GLY A 776 -6.36 -8.39 -32.46
N ASP A 777 -6.92 -8.78 -33.61
CA ASP A 777 -6.28 -8.72 -34.93
C ASP A 777 -5.90 -7.31 -35.44
N GLU A 778 -6.51 -6.23 -34.92
CA GLU A 778 -6.24 -4.86 -35.38
C GLU A 778 -4.88 -4.31 -34.92
N LEU A 779 -4.35 -4.77 -33.77
CA LEU A 779 -3.05 -4.33 -33.22
C LEU A 779 -1.92 -5.32 -33.52
N ALA A 780 -2.22 -6.62 -33.63
CA ALA A 780 -1.26 -7.64 -34.04
C ALA A 780 -0.68 -7.41 -35.46
N ASN A 781 -1.38 -6.64 -36.30
CA ASN A 781 -0.97 -6.30 -37.68
C ASN A 781 -0.16 -4.99 -37.81
N THR A 782 0.22 -4.33 -36.70
CA THR A 782 0.99 -3.06 -36.73
C THR A 782 2.45 -3.21 -37.18
N GLY A 783 2.96 -4.44 -37.28
CA GLY A 783 4.24 -4.74 -37.93
C GLY A 783 5.50 -4.27 -37.17
N THR A 784 5.39 -3.84 -35.91
CA THR A 784 6.49 -3.21 -35.16
C THR A 784 6.95 -3.94 -33.89
N GLY A 785 6.36 -5.09 -33.53
CA GLY A 785 6.73 -5.86 -32.32
C GLY A 785 7.04 -7.34 -32.60
N ASN A 786 8.06 -7.88 -31.91
CA ASN A 786 8.29 -9.32 -31.83
C ASN A 786 7.14 -9.95 -31.01
N LEU A 787 6.37 -10.88 -31.58
CA LEU A 787 5.17 -11.45 -30.95
C LEU A 787 5.47 -12.56 -29.93
N PHE A 788 6.58 -13.26 -30.09
CA PHE A 788 7.00 -14.35 -29.21
C PHE A 788 8.50 -14.23 -29.00
N THR A 789 8.94 -13.99 -27.76
CA THR A 789 10.35 -13.74 -27.43
C THR A 789 10.79 -14.65 -26.31
N VAL A 790 11.89 -15.37 -26.51
CA VAL A 790 12.53 -16.16 -25.45
C VAL A 790 13.18 -15.21 -24.45
N PHE A 791 12.91 -15.40 -23.16
CA PHE A 791 13.54 -14.67 -22.06
C PHE A 791 14.42 -15.65 -21.28
N GLY A 792 15.67 -15.30 -20.97
CA GLY A 792 16.58 -16.20 -20.27
C GLY A 792 16.89 -15.80 -18.83
N GLU A 793 17.81 -16.53 -18.22
CA GLU A 793 18.13 -16.48 -16.78
C GLU A 793 19.12 -15.39 -16.44
N PRO A 794 19.20 -14.97 -15.17
CA PRO A 794 20.34 -14.17 -14.74
C PRO A 794 21.64 -14.99 -14.82
N ASP A 795 22.64 -14.44 -15.49
CA ASP A 795 24.01 -14.96 -15.49
C ASP A 795 24.70 -14.52 -14.19
N ILE A 796 25.00 -15.49 -13.33
CA ILE A 796 25.49 -15.26 -11.97
C ILE A 796 26.77 -16.06 -11.75
N GLU A 797 27.82 -15.33 -11.39
CA GLU A 797 29.09 -15.92 -10.97
C GLU A 797 29.17 -15.88 -9.44
N VAL A 798 29.45 -17.02 -8.80
CA VAL A 798 29.72 -17.10 -7.35
C VAL A 798 31.20 -17.39 -7.14
N THR A 799 31.86 -16.53 -6.38
CA THR A 799 33.29 -16.65 -6.08
C THR A 799 33.54 -16.67 -4.57
N GLU A 800 34.58 -17.38 -4.14
CA GLU A 800 35.05 -17.35 -2.76
C GLU A 800 36.06 -16.20 -2.57
N ALA A 801 35.81 -15.35 -1.59
CA ALA A 801 36.70 -14.26 -1.18
C ALA A 801 37.85 -14.78 -0.32
N ASP A 802 38.89 -13.94 -0.12
CA ASP A 802 40.12 -14.31 0.59
C ASP A 802 39.89 -14.75 2.06
N ASP A 803 38.76 -14.37 2.66
CA ASP A 803 38.33 -14.72 4.02
C ASP A 803 37.41 -15.96 4.09
N GLY A 804 37.20 -16.65 2.98
CA GLY A 804 36.34 -17.84 2.87
C GLY A 804 34.84 -17.54 2.75
N GLN A 805 34.45 -16.27 2.66
CA GLN A 805 33.07 -15.85 2.37
C GLN A 805 32.75 -15.94 0.88
N LEU A 806 31.48 -16.07 0.54
CA LEU A 806 31.02 -16.09 -0.84
C LEU A 806 30.61 -14.68 -1.30
N VAL A 807 30.80 -14.44 -2.60
CA VAL A 807 30.35 -13.23 -3.29
C VAL A 807 29.67 -13.63 -4.59
N ALA A 808 28.45 -13.17 -4.79
CA ALA A 808 27.69 -13.35 -6.04
C ALA A 808 27.81 -12.09 -6.92
N GLU A 809 28.06 -12.26 -8.21
CA GLU A 809 28.11 -11.18 -9.19
C GLU A 809 27.17 -11.47 -10.35
N ILE A 810 26.22 -10.57 -10.58
CA ILE A 810 25.37 -10.62 -11.76
C ILE A 810 26.12 -10.05 -12.95
N LYS A 811 26.38 -10.90 -13.95
CA LYS A 811 26.97 -10.49 -15.22
C LYS A 811 25.91 -9.96 -16.18
N GLY A 812 24.68 -10.44 -16.04
CA GLY A 812 23.69 -10.22 -17.07
C GLY A 812 22.38 -10.96 -16.96
N LEU A 813 21.60 -10.87 -18.04
CA LEU A 813 20.53 -11.81 -18.37
C LEU A 813 20.96 -12.58 -19.62
N ASP A 814 20.98 -13.90 -19.52
CA ASP A 814 21.22 -14.83 -20.61
C ASP A 814 20.05 -14.83 -21.61
N ILE A 815 20.36 -15.02 -22.89
CA ILE A 815 19.39 -15.08 -23.99
C ILE A 815 19.65 -16.31 -24.85
N TYR A 816 18.69 -17.24 -24.91
CA TYR A 816 18.78 -18.46 -25.72
C TYR A 816 18.46 -18.23 -27.20
N ASN A 817 19.27 -18.77 -28.11
CA ASN A 817 19.09 -18.75 -29.56
C ASN A 817 18.41 -20.04 -30.07
N PRO A 818 17.11 -20.00 -30.41
CA PRO A 818 16.37 -21.19 -30.84
C PRO A 818 16.71 -21.65 -32.26
N THR A 819 17.49 -20.87 -33.02
CA THR A 819 17.91 -21.24 -34.37
C THR A 819 19.15 -22.13 -34.34
N THR A 820 20.15 -21.78 -33.51
CA THR A 820 21.45 -22.46 -33.41
C THR A 820 21.58 -23.38 -32.20
N GLY A 821 20.81 -23.14 -31.13
CA GLY A 821 20.89 -23.86 -29.86
C GLY A 821 21.73 -23.17 -28.76
N ASP A 822 22.39 -22.04 -29.06
CA ASP A 822 23.35 -21.40 -28.14
C ASP A 822 22.71 -20.33 -27.22
N VAL A 823 23.24 -20.12 -26.00
CA VAL A 823 22.87 -18.99 -25.11
C VAL A 823 23.94 -17.88 -25.13
N ARG A 824 23.53 -16.62 -24.96
CA ARG A 824 24.44 -15.45 -24.88
C ARG A 824 24.10 -14.57 -23.66
N ALA A 825 25.10 -14.16 -22.89
CA ALA A 825 24.93 -13.21 -21.78
C ALA A 825 24.90 -11.74 -22.27
N GLU A 826 23.93 -10.95 -21.81
CA GLU A 826 23.87 -9.49 -22.00
C GLU A 826 24.15 -8.70 -20.72
N GLY A 827 24.59 -7.44 -20.83
CA GLY A 827 25.04 -6.65 -19.67
C GLY A 827 23.94 -6.25 -18.65
N PRO A 828 24.34 -5.78 -17.45
CA PRO A 828 23.45 -5.60 -16.29
C PRO A 828 22.61 -4.31 -16.27
N ASP A 829 22.68 -3.47 -17.31
CA ASP A 829 22.05 -2.13 -17.33
C ASP A 829 20.51 -2.19 -17.33
N ASP A 830 19.91 -3.31 -17.73
CA ASP A 830 18.46 -3.55 -17.78
C ASP A 830 17.85 -4.11 -16.50
N ILE A 831 18.67 -4.33 -15.47
CA ILE A 831 18.24 -4.77 -14.16
C ILE A 831 17.85 -3.55 -13.31
N MET A 832 16.64 -3.58 -12.77
CA MET A 832 16.12 -2.54 -11.87
C MET A 832 16.56 -2.80 -10.43
N MET A 833 16.41 -4.04 -9.98
CA MET A 833 16.74 -4.50 -8.64
C MET A 833 17.10 -5.98 -8.70
N TRP A 834 18.00 -6.41 -7.82
CA TRP A 834 18.21 -7.82 -7.56
C TRP A 834 18.37 -8.09 -6.06
N SER A 835 17.99 -9.27 -5.63
CA SER A 835 18.06 -9.72 -4.25
C SER A 835 18.68 -11.11 -4.18
N ILE A 836 19.27 -11.41 -3.03
CA ILE A 836 19.86 -12.71 -2.76
C ILE A 836 19.34 -13.22 -1.43
N ASP A 837 18.88 -14.47 -1.48
CA ASP A 837 18.78 -15.34 -0.34
C ASP A 837 20.14 -16.07 -0.20
N THR A 838 20.90 -15.68 0.83
CA THR A 838 22.24 -16.22 1.08
C THR A 838 22.25 -17.57 1.79
N ASP A 839 21.09 -18.11 2.16
CA ASP A 839 20.94 -19.42 2.82
C ASP A 839 19.56 -19.97 2.49
N TYR A 840 19.41 -20.38 1.23
CA TYR A 840 18.14 -20.74 0.62
C TYR A 840 17.80 -22.21 0.88
N ASP A 841 16.73 -22.43 1.62
CA ASP A 841 16.24 -23.76 2.02
C ASP A 841 15.38 -24.46 0.97
N ALA A 842 15.00 -23.77 -0.12
CA ALA A 842 14.00 -24.19 -1.10
C ALA A 842 12.58 -24.35 -0.53
N GLU A 843 12.30 -23.72 0.62
CA GLU A 843 10.96 -23.60 1.18
C GLU A 843 10.44 -22.18 1.07
N ALA A 844 11.28 -21.16 1.24
CA ALA A 844 10.87 -19.77 1.04
C ALA A 844 12.03 -18.87 0.63
N PHE A 845 11.83 -18.07 -0.41
CA PHE A 845 12.76 -17.00 -0.74
C PHE A 845 12.73 -15.85 0.29
N ILE A 846 13.80 -15.72 1.08
CA ILE A 846 13.99 -14.65 2.07
C ILE A 846 14.97 -13.61 1.52
N VAL A 847 14.54 -12.35 1.48
CA VAL A 847 15.38 -11.25 1.00
C VAL A 847 16.43 -10.89 2.06
N ARG A 848 17.60 -11.55 2.00
CA ARG A 848 18.73 -11.31 2.92
C ARG A 848 19.62 -10.16 2.45
N HIS A 849 19.90 -10.04 1.15
CA HIS A 849 20.44 -8.81 0.57
C HIS A 849 19.61 -8.28 -0.59
N VAL A 850 19.74 -6.98 -0.85
CA VAL A 850 19.14 -6.28 -1.99
C VAL A 850 20.14 -5.31 -2.59
N TYR A 851 20.08 -5.16 -3.91
CA TYR A 851 20.96 -4.34 -4.73
C TYR A 851 20.20 -3.75 -5.92
N PHE A 852 20.77 -2.70 -6.51
CA PHE A 852 20.20 -1.90 -7.59
C PHE A 852 21.28 -1.63 -8.65
N SER A 853 20.86 -1.55 -9.92
CA SER A 853 21.75 -1.37 -11.06
C SER A 853 21.14 -0.41 -12.11
N GLY A 854 21.89 -0.10 -13.17
CA GLY A 854 21.43 0.77 -14.25
C GLY A 854 21.15 2.21 -13.79
N GLU A 855 19.98 2.76 -14.17
CA GLU A 855 19.58 4.13 -13.82
C GLU A 855 19.24 4.33 -12.34
N ASN A 856 18.94 3.26 -11.59
CA ASN A 856 18.76 3.33 -10.13
C ASN A 856 20.08 3.56 -9.39
N GLY A 857 21.23 3.24 -10.00
CA GLY A 857 22.58 3.59 -9.52
C GLY A 857 22.94 5.06 -9.69
N LYS A 858 22.10 5.86 -10.37
CA LYS A 858 22.25 7.30 -10.52
C LYS A 858 21.24 7.99 -9.60
N SER A 859 21.52 9.24 -9.19
CA SER A 859 20.59 10.04 -8.39
C SER A 859 19.34 10.42 -9.20
N THR A 860 18.41 9.49 -9.37
CA THR A 860 17.19 9.61 -10.18
C THR A 860 15.93 9.82 -9.32
N GLY A 861 16.08 10.09 -8.02
CA GLY A 861 14.96 10.24 -7.08
C GLY A 861 14.22 8.93 -6.76
N LEU A 862 14.65 7.83 -7.38
CA LEU A 862 14.17 6.46 -7.17
C LEU A 862 15.05 5.68 -6.18
N ASN A 863 15.92 6.32 -5.39
CA ASN A 863 16.66 5.62 -4.34
C ASN A 863 15.84 5.66 -3.02
N PRO A 864 15.24 4.54 -2.56
CA PRO A 864 14.39 4.55 -1.39
C PRO A 864 15.23 4.67 -0.11
N TYR A 865 16.50 4.24 -0.14
CA TYR A 865 17.43 4.27 0.99
C TYR A 865 18.11 5.63 1.17
N GLU A 866 17.98 6.58 0.24
CA GLU A 866 18.61 7.90 0.37
C GLU A 866 18.11 8.66 1.62
N ARG A 867 16.79 8.67 1.85
CA ARG A 867 16.18 9.31 3.03
C ARG A 867 16.58 8.60 4.32
N LEU A 868 16.70 7.27 4.26
CA LEU A 868 17.10 6.44 5.39
C LEU A 868 18.57 6.68 5.77
N GLY A 869 19.48 6.69 4.79
CA GLY A 869 20.89 7.04 4.97
C GLY A 869 21.08 8.43 5.58
N LYS A 870 20.31 9.43 5.11
CA LYS A 870 20.31 10.77 5.73
C LYS A 870 19.83 10.74 7.20
N ALA A 871 18.83 9.93 7.53
CA ALA A 871 18.26 9.86 8.89
C ALA A 871 19.19 9.14 9.90
N LEU A 872 19.97 8.19 9.39
CA LEU A 872 20.95 7.36 10.12
C LEU A 872 22.40 7.81 9.89
N LYS A 873 22.59 9.06 9.44
CA LYS A 873 23.92 9.65 9.21
C LYS A 873 24.79 9.52 10.47
N GLY A 874 25.91 8.83 10.33
CA GLY A 874 26.83 8.50 11.43
C GLY A 874 26.68 7.07 12.00
N GLN A 875 25.64 6.32 11.60
CA GLN A 875 25.51 4.88 11.81
C GLN A 875 25.63 4.09 10.50
N ILE A 876 25.22 4.72 9.40
CA ILE A 876 25.46 4.25 8.03
C ILE A 876 26.25 5.37 7.33
N ASP A 877 27.40 5.03 6.76
CA ASP A 877 28.20 5.95 5.95
C ASP A 877 27.79 5.91 4.46
N GLU A 878 28.27 6.88 3.69
CA GLU A 878 27.92 7.03 2.28
C GLU A 878 28.48 5.88 1.42
N GLU A 879 29.61 5.28 1.83
CA GLU A 879 30.23 4.16 1.12
C GLU A 879 29.46 2.85 1.32
N ALA A 880 29.00 2.54 2.54
CA ALA A 880 28.11 1.41 2.78
C ALA A 880 26.79 1.58 2.04
N LEU A 881 26.23 2.78 2.00
CA LEU A 881 25.02 3.05 1.20
C LEU A 881 25.28 2.86 -0.31
N ALA A 882 26.47 3.23 -0.80
CA ALA A 882 26.87 3.03 -2.18
C ALA A 882 26.96 1.53 -2.57
N THR A 883 27.19 0.63 -1.62
CA THR A 883 27.19 -0.83 -1.88
C THR A 883 25.82 -1.38 -2.29
N LEU A 884 24.74 -0.63 -2.15
CA LEU A 884 23.45 -1.02 -2.71
C LEU A 884 23.41 -0.86 -4.23
N PHE A 885 24.32 -0.09 -4.84
CA PHE A 885 24.29 0.27 -6.27
C PHE A 885 25.40 -0.44 -7.03
N THR A 886 25.28 -1.76 -7.12
CA THR A 886 26.32 -2.66 -7.63
C THR A 886 25.68 -3.92 -8.24
N THR A 887 26.43 -4.58 -9.11
CA THR A 887 26.11 -5.91 -9.62
C THR A 887 26.82 -7.02 -8.85
N ARG A 888 27.70 -6.66 -7.90
CA ARG A 888 28.45 -7.58 -7.05
C ARG A 888 27.98 -7.48 -5.60
N SER A 889 27.58 -8.60 -5.00
CA SER A 889 27.09 -8.63 -3.63
C SER A 889 28.18 -8.25 -2.62
N ARG A 890 27.75 -7.82 -1.44
CA ARG A 890 28.59 -7.87 -0.24
C ARG A 890 28.94 -9.34 0.07
N PRO A 891 30.12 -9.62 0.66
CA PRO A 891 30.49 -10.95 1.11
C PRO A 891 29.51 -11.52 2.16
N PHE A 892 29.21 -12.82 2.07
CA PHE A 892 28.37 -13.53 3.03
C PHE A 892 28.94 -14.92 3.38
N PRO A 893 28.62 -15.48 4.56
CA PRO A 893 29.08 -16.82 4.95
C PRO A 893 28.59 -17.91 3.98
N LYS A 894 29.29 -19.03 3.93
CA LYS A 894 28.79 -20.22 3.21
C LYS A 894 27.47 -20.69 3.84
N PRO A 895 26.42 -20.93 3.03
CA PRO A 895 25.10 -21.33 3.54
C PRO A 895 25.14 -22.68 4.24
N GLU A 896 24.38 -22.83 5.32
CA GLU A 896 24.20 -24.14 5.97
C GLU A 896 23.36 -25.08 5.11
N SER A 897 22.41 -24.51 4.35
CA SER A 897 21.61 -25.22 3.34
C SER A 897 22.43 -25.72 2.13
N GLY A 898 23.67 -25.25 1.95
CA GLY A 898 24.51 -25.52 0.78
C GLY A 898 24.03 -24.83 -0.50
N ARG A 899 23.04 -23.94 -0.41
CA ARG A 899 22.42 -23.28 -1.56
C ARG A 899 22.16 -21.81 -1.30
N ILE A 900 22.19 -21.03 -2.38
CA ILE A 900 21.72 -19.64 -2.42
C ILE A 900 20.65 -19.51 -3.51
N ALA A 901 19.83 -18.47 -3.43
CA ALA A 901 18.95 -18.08 -4.53
C ALA A 901 19.12 -16.60 -4.83
N VAL A 902 19.11 -16.24 -6.11
CA VAL A 902 19.21 -14.87 -6.58
C VAL A 902 17.99 -14.55 -7.42
N LYS A 903 17.29 -13.48 -7.07
CA LYS A 903 16.14 -12.98 -7.81
C LYS A 903 16.47 -11.65 -8.47
N VAL A 904 16.13 -11.52 -9.74
CA VAL A 904 16.40 -10.34 -10.57
C VAL A 904 15.09 -9.78 -11.09
N VAL A 905 14.90 -8.47 -10.95
CA VAL A 905 13.72 -7.73 -11.39
C VAL A 905 14.14 -6.68 -12.41
N ASN A 906 13.54 -6.70 -13.58
CA ASN A 906 13.80 -5.70 -14.63
C ASN A 906 12.87 -4.46 -14.49
N TYR A 907 13.06 -3.45 -15.35
CA TYR A 907 12.27 -2.22 -15.32
C TYR A 907 10.82 -2.36 -15.83
N TYR A 908 10.42 -3.54 -16.29
CA TYR A 908 9.05 -3.89 -16.67
C TYR A 908 8.33 -4.70 -15.57
N GLY A 909 8.98 -4.94 -14.44
CA GLY A 909 8.41 -5.73 -13.34
C GLY A 909 8.46 -7.25 -13.58
N ASP A 910 9.20 -7.70 -14.59
CA ASP A 910 9.46 -9.14 -14.76
C ASP A 910 10.50 -9.59 -13.75
N GLU A 911 10.27 -10.76 -13.17
CA GLU A 911 11.12 -11.34 -12.14
C GLU A 911 11.60 -12.72 -12.58
N VAL A 912 12.87 -13.02 -12.34
CA VAL A 912 13.44 -14.36 -12.51
C VAL A 912 14.28 -14.70 -11.30
N LEU A 913 14.14 -15.94 -10.82
CA LEU A 913 14.93 -16.51 -9.74
C LEU A 913 15.86 -17.60 -10.29
N LYS A 914 17.07 -17.67 -9.74
CA LYS A 914 18.04 -18.74 -9.98
C LYS A 914 18.60 -19.24 -8.66
N ALA A 915 18.39 -20.52 -8.35
CA ALA A 915 19.01 -21.21 -7.24
C ALA A 915 20.38 -21.79 -7.67
N ILE A 916 21.36 -21.73 -6.78
CA ILE A 916 22.76 -22.11 -7.04
C ILE A 916 23.28 -22.93 -5.86
N GLU A 917 23.84 -24.11 -6.14
CA GLU A 917 24.61 -24.91 -5.16
C GLU A 917 26.02 -24.33 -5.00
N VAL A 918 26.50 -24.20 -3.76
CA VAL A 918 27.76 -23.50 -3.43
C VAL A 918 28.65 -24.25 -2.45
#